data_AF-A0A094JA20-F1
#
_entry.id   AF-A0A094JA20-F1
#
_cell.length_a   1.000
_cell.length_b   1.000
_cell.length_c   1.000
_cell.angle_alpha   90.00
_cell.angle_beta   90.00
_cell.angle_gamma   90.00
#
_symmetry.space_group_name_H-M   'P 1'
#
loop_
_entity.id
_entity.type
_entity.pdbx_description
1 polymer ?
#
loop_
_entity_poly.entity_id
_entity_poly.type
_entity_poly.pdbx_seq_one_letter_code
_entity_poly.pdbx_strand_id
1 'polypeptide(L)'
;MMNIAQVTEKLQPQPETAFPPTPFFQGPEAPCRFEGEVYNCVVRGTIPKEVEGTYYRCMPDALWAPQYDDDVFINGDGAIDAIRIKNGHADFKQKYVRTSKFLIERAARQAIFGKNRNRHTDDPRVKHEIHSTANTHIIYFENQLLALKEDSPPYAMDPDTLETKGPYDFHGQYTGPTFTAHPKIDPSNGEMVTMGYEAKGDNTNDVVYYLFSKEGKKLEECWFKAPYVGMMHDMAVTDKWVIFILPPLEGQSVDELKKGAKHFAWSEDRPLTFGILPRRNPKPEDVRWFTYKNAFYGHTGNAFDGEDGCVYLDAPLTHFNKFWFFPPPGQDPLAAPSGKAPSGKDEVVSHYVRWKFDPNATGFNVEPVELVNVDGEMPKVDDRHSGKPYNTLFLSMHDPTQARGPVGVAFIPQSADSPEADGFLITIANRRDTQTSCILILDSMKISEGPVAIIELPFRLRNGIHGSWVPASELPVGKDFVAGSDTTSTALTMIIWHLLANPETMQKLTSEVCGTFSSVEDIKYQSLQGLPYLHAVIEEGLRICPPNPGLIPRVVVDRSPGNLVIGDHVFPPGTEIGVCNISLHLNSKYFDNPKSFQPERWLQDSALKCNKTAFSPFSLGPRACLGRNMAYMEMSLTLALLVYQLKLSFTNPEKELQDGFDVEDAFVALKPKVRVQVAKV
;
A
#
# COMPACT_ATOMS: atom_id res chain seq x y z
N MET A 1 3.13 -42.76 11.41
CA MET A 1 3.47 -41.41 11.92
C MET A 1 2.43 -41.04 12.95
N MET A 2 2.80 -40.51 14.12
CA MET A 2 1.81 -39.93 15.04
C MET A 2 1.07 -38.81 14.30
N ASN A 3 -0.25 -38.73 14.48
CA ASN A 3 -1.04 -37.64 13.92
C ASN A 3 -0.53 -36.33 14.54
N ILE A 4 0.06 -35.45 13.72
CA ILE A 4 0.64 -34.19 14.17
C ILE A 4 -0.39 -33.37 14.96
N ALA A 5 -1.67 -33.38 14.57
CA ALA A 5 -2.72 -32.67 15.30
C ALA A 5 -2.86 -33.18 16.75
N GLN A 6 -2.85 -34.50 16.96
CA GLN A 6 -2.95 -35.11 18.29
C GLN A 6 -1.72 -34.86 19.17
N VAL A 7 -0.55 -34.64 18.55
CA VAL A 7 0.67 -34.27 19.28
C VAL A 7 0.63 -32.78 19.62
N THR A 8 0.23 -31.92 18.69
CA THR A 8 0.09 -30.47 18.91
C THR A 8 -0.90 -30.14 20.03
N GLU A 9 -2.03 -30.84 20.13
CA GLU A 9 -2.99 -30.66 21.23
C GLU A 9 -2.40 -30.90 22.63
N LYS A 10 -1.30 -31.66 22.71
CA LYS A 10 -0.61 -31.96 23.99
C LYS A 10 0.53 -30.99 24.29
N LEU A 11 0.93 -30.16 23.32
CA LEU A 11 2.04 -29.22 23.45
C LEU A 11 1.49 -27.82 23.73
N GLN A 12 1.91 -27.23 24.84
CA GLN A 12 1.55 -25.85 25.17
C GLN A 12 2.45 -24.87 24.40
N PRO A 13 1.93 -23.73 23.91
CA PRO A 13 2.74 -22.66 23.36
C PRO A 13 3.77 -22.16 24.38
N GLN A 14 4.95 -21.75 23.90
CA GLN A 14 5.94 -21.10 24.77
C GLN A 14 5.40 -19.74 25.21
N PRO A 15 5.49 -19.37 26.51
CA PRO A 15 4.94 -18.11 27.03
C PRO A 15 5.37 -16.87 26.24
N GLU A 16 6.63 -16.82 25.79
CA GLU A 16 7.20 -15.70 25.04
C GLU A 16 6.59 -15.50 23.63
N THR A 17 5.87 -16.49 23.12
CA THR A 17 5.23 -16.47 21.79
C THR A 17 3.73 -16.68 21.85
N ALA A 18 3.19 -16.93 23.05
CA ALA A 18 1.79 -17.23 23.27
C ALA A 18 0.98 -15.94 23.22
N PHE A 19 0.05 -15.85 22.27
CA PHE A 19 -0.91 -14.76 22.29
C PHE A 19 -1.94 -14.99 23.41
N PRO A 20 -2.45 -13.90 24.03
CA PRO A 20 -3.48 -14.00 25.05
C PRO A 20 -4.70 -14.79 24.54
N PRO A 21 -5.33 -15.62 25.38
CA PRO A 21 -6.48 -16.41 24.98
C PRO A 21 -7.78 -15.57 24.97
N THR A 22 -7.74 -14.40 24.32
CA THR A 22 -8.87 -13.46 24.23
C THR A 22 -9.51 -13.53 22.84
N PRO A 23 -10.77 -13.05 22.70
CA PRO A 23 -11.45 -13.03 21.41
C PRO A 23 -10.71 -12.26 20.29
N PHE A 24 -9.74 -11.41 20.62
CA PHE A 24 -8.97 -10.62 19.65
C PHE A 24 -7.79 -11.35 19.01
N PHE A 25 -7.41 -12.53 19.54
CA PHE A 25 -6.25 -13.30 19.08
C PHE A 25 -6.56 -14.78 18.86
N GLN A 26 -7.84 -15.16 18.82
CA GLN A 26 -8.28 -16.55 18.67
C GLN A 26 -9.24 -16.74 17.49
N GLY A 27 -9.30 -17.99 17.01
CA GLY A 27 -10.21 -18.39 15.93
C GLY A 27 -10.02 -17.53 14.67
N PRO A 28 -11.08 -16.92 14.11
CA PRO A 28 -10.98 -16.03 12.95
C PRO A 28 -10.09 -14.80 13.16
N GLU A 29 -9.88 -14.38 14.41
CA GLU A 29 -9.01 -13.25 14.79
C GLU A 29 -7.60 -13.70 15.16
N ALA A 30 -7.27 -14.98 15.01
CA ALA A 30 -5.92 -15.44 15.26
C ALA A 30 -4.93 -14.72 14.33
N PRO A 31 -3.76 -14.29 14.84
CA PRO A 31 -2.73 -13.62 14.05
C PRO A 31 -2.37 -14.38 12.78
N CYS A 32 -2.28 -13.70 11.64
CA CYS A 32 -1.87 -14.32 10.37
C CYS A 32 -0.35 -14.21 10.20
N ARG A 33 0.20 -13.01 10.40
CA ARG A 33 1.63 -12.68 10.34
C ARG A 33 2.28 -13.10 9.03
N PHE A 34 1.55 -12.92 7.94
CA PHE A 34 1.98 -13.25 6.59
C PHE A 34 2.49 -12.01 5.86
N GLU A 35 3.51 -12.18 5.03
CA GLU A 35 3.90 -11.23 3.98
C GLU A 35 4.30 -12.06 2.76
N GLY A 36 3.83 -11.67 1.58
CA GLY A 36 4.10 -12.42 0.37
C GLY A 36 3.12 -12.12 -0.75
N GLU A 37 3.17 -12.94 -1.79
CA GLU A 37 2.37 -12.77 -2.99
C GLU A 37 1.82 -14.10 -3.50
N VAL A 38 0.68 -14.02 -4.18
CA VAL A 38 0.08 -15.11 -4.95
C VAL A 38 -0.18 -14.55 -6.35
N TYR A 39 0.53 -15.09 -7.33
CA TYR A 39 0.37 -14.72 -8.72
C TYR A 39 -0.73 -15.56 -9.37
N ASN A 40 -1.61 -14.91 -10.14
CA ASN A 40 -2.71 -15.52 -10.87
C ASN A 40 -3.62 -16.37 -9.97
N CYS A 41 -4.29 -15.71 -9.03
CA CYS A 41 -5.26 -16.33 -8.13
C CYS A 41 -6.36 -17.07 -8.91
N VAL A 42 -6.92 -18.13 -8.29
CA VAL A 42 -8.01 -18.89 -8.89
C VAL A 42 -9.28 -18.04 -8.89
N VAL A 43 -9.88 -17.88 -10.07
CA VAL A 43 -11.13 -17.12 -10.25
C VAL A 43 -12.29 -18.08 -10.54
N ARG A 44 -13.39 -17.95 -9.81
CA ARG A 44 -14.70 -18.54 -10.16
C ARG A 44 -15.63 -17.45 -10.68
N GLY A 45 -16.42 -17.76 -11.70
CA GLY A 45 -17.22 -16.75 -12.40
C GLY A 45 -16.38 -16.00 -13.43
N THR A 46 -16.67 -14.72 -13.66
CA THR A 46 -15.94 -13.91 -14.64
C THR A 46 -15.74 -12.51 -14.09
N ILE A 47 -14.48 -12.11 -13.94
CA ILE A 47 -14.14 -10.72 -13.58
C ILE A 47 -14.57 -9.82 -14.75
N PRO A 48 -15.44 -8.83 -14.52
CA PRO A 48 -15.86 -7.88 -15.56
C PRO A 48 -14.64 -7.13 -16.13
N LYS A 49 -14.68 -6.81 -17.44
CA LYS A 49 -13.55 -6.17 -18.12
C LYS A 49 -13.30 -4.74 -17.64
N GLU A 50 -14.30 -4.13 -17.03
CA GLU A 50 -14.30 -2.79 -16.48
C GLU A 50 -13.58 -2.73 -15.12
N VAL A 51 -13.43 -3.88 -14.44
CA VAL A 51 -12.69 -3.99 -13.19
C VAL A 51 -11.20 -4.12 -13.49
N GLU A 52 -10.54 -2.99 -13.78
CA GLU A 52 -9.09 -2.90 -13.97
C GLU A 52 -8.45 -1.88 -13.02
N GLY A 53 -7.58 -2.36 -12.13
CA GLY A 53 -7.01 -1.54 -11.08
C GLY A 53 -6.51 -2.36 -9.90
N THR A 54 -6.38 -1.72 -8.75
CA THR A 54 -5.96 -2.39 -7.52
C THR A 54 -6.90 -2.05 -6.38
N TYR A 55 -7.41 -3.08 -5.72
CA TYR A 55 -8.10 -2.95 -4.45
C TYR A 55 -7.10 -3.10 -3.31
N TYR A 56 -7.00 -2.09 -2.47
CA TYR A 56 -6.15 -2.07 -1.28
C TYR A 56 -7.01 -2.19 -0.02
N ARG A 57 -6.57 -2.98 0.96
CA ARG A 57 -7.23 -3.10 2.27
C ARG A 57 -6.21 -3.04 3.39
N CYS A 58 -6.56 -2.34 4.47
CA CYS A 58 -5.78 -2.32 5.69
C CYS A 58 -6.28 -3.36 6.70
N MET A 59 -5.36 -4.10 7.32
CA MET A 59 -5.63 -5.16 8.29
C MET A 59 -4.74 -5.03 9.53
N PRO A 60 -5.31 -4.81 10.73
CA PRO A 60 -4.56 -4.93 11.97
C PRO A 60 -4.13 -6.37 12.21
N ASP A 61 -2.83 -6.61 12.33
CA ASP A 61 -2.27 -7.92 12.61
C ASP A 61 -1.02 -7.83 13.49
N ALA A 62 -1.20 -8.06 14.80
CA ALA A 62 -0.12 -8.02 15.77
C ALA A 62 0.98 -9.04 15.42
N LEU A 63 2.20 -8.53 15.15
CA LEU A 63 3.34 -9.39 14.83
C LEU A 63 3.83 -10.17 16.07
N TRP A 64 3.69 -9.56 17.24
CA TRP A 64 4.12 -10.07 18.54
C TRP A 64 2.93 -10.20 19.49
N ALA A 65 3.04 -11.12 20.46
CA ALA A 65 2.09 -11.14 21.57
C ALA A 65 2.18 -9.81 22.34
N PRO A 66 1.04 -9.16 22.65
CA PRO A 66 1.05 -7.88 23.36
C PRO A 66 1.60 -8.03 24.77
N GLN A 67 2.13 -6.93 25.33
CA GLN A 67 2.61 -6.90 26.71
C GLN A 67 1.50 -7.05 27.76
N TYR A 68 0.26 -6.76 27.36
CA TYR A 68 -0.90 -6.74 28.22
C TYR A 68 -2.01 -7.60 27.62
N ASP A 69 -2.57 -8.52 28.41
CA ASP A 69 -3.61 -9.46 27.97
C ASP A 69 -4.92 -8.79 27.54
N ASP A 70 -5.19 -7.57 28.04
CA ASP A 70 -6.40 -6.79 27.76
C ASP A 70 -6.27 -5.84 26.56
N ASP A 71 -5.21 -5.99 25.76
CA ASP A 71 -5.00 -5.19 24.55
C ASP A 71 -6.03 -5.49 23.46
N VAL A 72 -6.23 -4.53 22.56
CA VAL A 72 -7.31 -4.52 21.57
C VAL A 72 -6.78 -4.79 20.16
N PHE A 73 -7.58 -5.42 19.32
CA PHE A 73 -7.17 -5.78 17.94
C PHE A 73 -6.72 -4.56 17.11
N ILE A 74 -7.27 -3.38 17.37
CA ILE A 74 -6.89 -2.11 16.71
C ILE A 74 -5.49 -1.60 17.10
N ASN A 75 -4.77 -2.29 18.00
CA ASN A 75 -3.36 -2.04 18.32
C ASN A 75 -2.39 -2.94 17.53
N GLY A 76 -2.90 -3.85 16.69
CA GLY A 76 -2.06 -4.71 15.84
C GLY A 76 -1.36 -3.93 14.72
N ASP A 77 -0.20 -4.40 14.25
CA ASP A 77 0.54 -3.73 13.18
C ASP A 77 -0.24 -3.75 11.86
N GLY A 78 -0.16 -2.67 11.08
CA GLY A 78 -0.87 -2.56 9.81
C GLY A 78 -0.26 -3.44 8.73
N ALA A 79 -1.04 -4.41 8.24
CA ALA A 79 -0.75 -5.18 7.04
C ALA A 79 -1.65 -4.67 5.89
N ILE A 80 -1.04 -4.38 4.75
CA ILE A 80 -1.73 -3.88 3.55
C ILE A 80 -1.86 -5.01 2.54
N ASP A 81 -3.09 -5.35 2.17
CA ASP A 81 -3.39 -6.20 1.03
C ASP A 81 -3.50 -5.36 -0.24
N ALA A 82 -3.01 -5.89 -1.35
CA ALA A 82 -3.21 -5.35 -2.69
C ALA A 82 -3.67 -6.47 -3.62
N ILE A 83 -4.87 -6.32 -4.17
CA ILE A 83 -5.46 -7.22 -5.15
C ILE A 83 -5.47 -6.51 -6.50
N ARG A 84 -4.48 -6.83 -7.33
CA ARG A 84 -4.30 -6.25 -8.67
C ARG A 84 -5.14 -7.03 -9.65
N ILE A 85 -6.01 -6.35 -10.38
CA ILE A 85 -6.91 -6.95 -11.35
C ILE A 85 -6.63 -6.35 -12.71
N LYS A 86 -6.37 -7.21 -13.70
CA LYS A 86 -6.08 -6.81 -15.08
C LYS A 86 -6.46 -7.92 -16.05
N ASN A 87 -7.13 -7.58 -17.15
CA ASN A 87 -7.51 -8.53 -18.20
C ASN A 87 -8.23 -9.79 -17.68
N GLY A 88 -9.05 -9.66 -16.63
CA GLY A 88 -9.76 -10.79 -16.01
C GLY A 88 -8.91 -11.71 -15.12
N HIS A 89 -7.64 -11.35 -14.87
CA HIS A 89 -6.75 -12.02 -13.92
C HIS A 89 -6.63 -11.21 -12.62
N ALA A 90 -6.31 -11.89 -11.52
CA ALA A 90 -6.09 -11.26 -10.23
C ALA A 90 -4.79 -11.76 -9.57
N ASP A 91 -3.99 -10.83 -9.05
CA ASP A 91 -2.80 -11.11 -8.24
C ASP A 91 -2.98 -10.55 -6.83
N PHE A 92 -2.50 -11.27 -5.82
CA PHE A 92 -2.52 -10.83 -4.42
C PHE A 92 -1.11 -10.53 -3.93
N LYS A 93 -0.93 -9.42 -3.20
CA LYS A 93 0.30 -9.11 -2.45
C LYS A 93 -0.06 -8.54 -1.08
N GLN A 94 0.66 -8.95 -0.04
CA GLN A 94 0.54 -8.38 1.31
C GLN A 94 1.91 -7.98 1.84
N LYS A 95 1.99 -6.77 2.41
CA LYS A 95 3.16 -6.30 3.18
C LYS A 95 2.71 -5.52 4.42
N TYR A 96 3.49 -5.63 5.49
CA TYR A 96 3.38 -4.77 6.66
C TYR A 96 3.89 -3.36 6.35
N VAL A 97 3.20 -2.36 6.90
CA VAL A 97 3.72 -1.01 6.98
C VAL A 97 4.91 -1.00 7.93
N ARG A 98 6.09 -0.59 7.44
CA ARG A 98 7.32 -0.53 8.24
C ARG A 98 7.36 0.74 9.09
N THR A 99 6.43 0.86 10.03
CA THR A 99 6.41 1.97 10.99
C THR A 99 7.60 1.90 11.96
N SER A 100 7.91 3.00 12.65
CA SER A 100 8.94 2.99 13.71
C SER A 100 8.66 1.91 14.75
N LYS A 101 7.39 1.80 15.20
CA LYS A 101 6.93 0.72 16.08
C LYS A 101 7.30 -0.66 15.53
N PHE A 102 6.87 -0.94 14.30
CA PHE A 102 7.11 -2.23 13.64
C PHE A 102 8.61 -2.57 13.60
N LEU A 103 9.46 -1.61 13.19
CA LEU A 103 10.89 -1.83 13.03
C LEU A 103 11.60 -2.08 14.37
N ILE A 104 11.24 -1.32 15.41
CA ILE A 104 11.81 -1.46 16.75
C ILE A 104 11.43 -2.82 17.35
N GLU A 105 10.16 -3.18 17.32
CA GLU A 105 9.69 -4.47 17.87
C GLU A 105 10.26 -5.65 17.09
N ARG A 106 10.41 -5.52 15.77
CA ARG A 106 11.07 -6.54 14.95
C ARG A 106 12.55 -6.72 15.29
N ALA A 107 13.28 -5.65 15.56
CA ALA A 107 14.66 -5.71 16.02
C ALA A 107 14.76 -6.33 17.41
N ALA A 108 13.80 -6.04 18.30
CA ALA A 108 13.74 -6.57 19.65
C ALA A 108 13.18 -8.00 19.76
N ARG A 109 12.50 -8.48 18.71
CA ARG A 109 11.78 -9.77 18.63
C ARG A 109 10.70 -9.94 19.70
N GLN A 110 10.05 -8.84 20.09
CA GLN A 110 8.99 -8.82 21.11
C GLN A 110 8.21 -7.49 21.02
N ALA A 111 7.03 -7.44 21.63
CA ALA A 111 6.31 -6.18 21.83
C ALA A 111 7.09 -5.27 22.81
N ILE A 112 7.20 -3.98 22.48
CA ILE A 112 7.91 -2.95 23.24
C ILE A 112 6.99 -1.77 23.56
N PHE A 113 6.02 -1.51 22.66
CA PHE A 113 4.98 -0.52 22.86
C PHE A 113 3.85 -1.12 23.70
N GLY A 114 3.20 -0.26 24.49
CA GLY A 114 2.18 -0.65 25.45
C GLY A 114 0.78 -0.72 24.85
N LYS A 115 -0.22 -0.43 25.69
CA LYS A 115 -1.64 -0.44 25.33
C LYS A 115 -1.97 0.62 24.28
N ASN A 116 -2.99 0.35 23.46
CA ASN A 116 -3.52 1.28 22.46
C ASN A 116 -3.69 2.72 23.00
N ARG A 117 -2.99 3.68 22.39
CA ARG A 117 -2.96 5.11 22.73
C ARG A 117 -2.57 5.44 24.18
N ASN A 118 -1.91 4.56 24.91
CA ASN A 118 -1.42 4.85 26.27
C ASN A 118 0.10 4.79 26.37
N ARG A 119 0.76 5.93 26.12
CA ARG A 119 2.23 6.04 26.19
C ARG A 119 2.84 5.87 27.58
N HIS A 120 2.01 5.84 28.63
CA HIS A 120 2.49 5.57 29.99
C HIS A 120 2.72 4.07 30.25
N THR A 121 2.30 3.22 29.31
CA THR A 121 2.46 1.76 29.39
C THR A 121 3.57 1.22 28.49
N ASP A 122 4.29 2.08 27.77
CA ASP A 122 5.41 1.63 26.95
C ASP A 122 6.65 1.34 27.79
N ASP A 123 7.55 0.55 27.19
CA ASP A 123 8.92 0.48 27.67
C ASP A 123 9.59 1.88 27.63
N PRO A 124 10.34 2.28 28.68
CA PRO A 124 11.03 3.56 28.72
C PRO A 124 11.94 3.85 27.50
N ARG A 125 12.42 2.82 26.80
CA ARG A 125 13.28 2.93 25.61
C ARG A 125 12.58 3.58 24.42
N VAL A 126 11.25 3.50 24.32
CA VAL A 126 10.48 4.01 23.17
C VAL A 126 9.63 5.24 23.48
N LYS A 127 9.85 5.86 24.64
CA LYS A 127 9.06 6.99 25.15
C LYS A 127 8.89 8.17 24.18
N HIS A 128 9.85 8.37 23.27
CA HIS A 128 9.84 9.47 22.29
C HIS A 128 9.48 9.02 20.87
N GLU A 129 9.20 7.74 20.67
CA GLU A 129 8.89 7.18 19.37
C GLU A 129 7.42 7.37 19.00
N ILE A 130 7.13 7.27 17.70
CA ILE A 130 5.78 7.34 17.17
C ILE A 130 5.12 5.96 17.30
N HIS A 131 3.92 5.92 17.87
CA HIS A 131 3.17 4.70 18.18
C HIS A 131 2.44 4.09 16.98
N SER A 132 2.44 4.78 15.83
CA SER A 132 1.64 4.40 14.67
C SER A 132 1.77 2.92 14.32
N THR A 133 0.63 2.28 14.25
CA THR A 133 0.49 0.96 13.62
C THR A 133 0.13 1.07 12.14
N ALA A 134 -0.30 2.25 11.66
CA ALA A 134 -0.77 2.50 10.30
C ALA A 134 -1.78 1.43 9.81
N ASN A 135 -2.74 1.08 10.67
CA ASN A 135 -3.58 -0.12 10.54
C ASN A 135 -5.07 0.14 10.26
N THR A 136 -5.48 1.39 10.09
CA THR A 136 -6.91 1.74 10.03
C THR A 136 -7.41 1.85 8.59
N HIS A 137 -6.70 2.58 7.73
CA HIS A 137 -7.13 2.81 6.35
C HIS A 137 -5.92 2.96 5.43
N ILE A 138 -6.15 2.77 4.13
CA ILE A 138 -5.17 2.92 3.06
C ILE A 138 -5.86 3.69 1.94
N ILE A 139 -5.29 4.82 1.53
CA ILE A 139 -5.83 5.67 0.46
C ILE A 139 -4.74 5.97 -0.58
N TYR A 140 -5.14 6.36 -1.78
CA TYR A 140 -4.22 6.82 -2.81
C TYR A 140 -4.25 8.34 -2.93
N PHE A 141 -3.09 8.97 -2.86
CA PHE A 141 -2.94 10.41 -2.96
C PHE A 141 -1.53 10.74 -3.46
N GLU A 142 -1.39 11.70 -4.38
CA GLU A 142 -0.09 12.13 -4.94
C GLU A 142 0.81 10.98 -5.44
N ASN A 143 0.23 10.07 -6.22
CA ASN A 143 0.94 8.92 -6.80
C ASN A 143 1.54 7.94 -5.78
N GLN A 144 1.04 7.92 -4.55
CA GLN A 144 1.47 7.02 -3.49
C GLN A 144 0.28 6.56 -2.67
N LEU A 145 0.47 5.48 -1.91
CA LEU A 145 -0.48 5.07 -0.90
C LEU A 145 -0.15 5.77 0.42
N LEU A 146 -1.17 6.19 1.17
CA LEU A 146 -1.04 6.66 2.54
C LEU A 146 -1.74 5.66 3.46
N ALA A 147 -0.96 4.96 4.29
CA ALA A 147 -1.45 4.09 5.35
C ALA A 147 -1.70 4.92 6.62
N LEU A 148 -2.91 4.85 7.15
CA LEU A 148 -3.43 5.80 8.12
C LEU A 148 -3.68 5.17 9.49
N LYS A 149 -3.39 5.95 10.54
CA LYS A 149 -3.76 5.68 11.92
C LYS A 149 -3.99 7.01 12.63
N GLU A 150 -5.11 7.12 13.33
CA GLU A 150 -5.64 8.38 13.87
C GLU A 150 -4.76 9.09 14.91
N ASP A 151 -3.77 8.41 15.48
CA ASP A 151 -2.87 8.93 16.52
C ASP A 151 -1.51 9.43 15.99
N SER A 152 -1.30 9.40 14.68
CA SER A 152 0.01 9.64 14.07
C SER A 152 -0.12 10.25 12.66
N PRO A 153 0.95 10.85 12.10
CA PRO A 153 0.98 11.21 10.69
C PRO A 153 0.86 9.97 9.77
N PRO A 154 0.37 10.13 8.53
CA PRO A 154 0.23 9.03 7.58
C PRO A 154 1.60 8.47 7.19
N TYR A 155 1.64 7.19 6.82
CA TYR A 155 2.83 6.55 6.25
C TYR A 155 2.67 6.39 4.73
N ALA A 156 3.58 6.99 3.97
CA ALA A 156 3.66 6.80 2.53
C ALA A 156 4.18 5.40 2.17
N MET A 157 3.56 4.80 1.16
CA MET A 157 3.97 3.52 0.59
C MET A 157 3.93 3.58 -0.94
N ASP A 158 4.75 2.75 -1.56
CA ASP A 158 4.66 2.53 -3.00
C ASP A 158 3.40 1.71 -3.36
N PRO A 159 2.59 2.16 -4.34
CA PRO A 159 1.36 1.48 -4.70
C PRO A 159 1.57 0.10 -5.33
N ASP A 160 2.76 -0.19 -5.88
CA ASP A 160 3.05 -1.46 -6.53
C ASP A 160 3.92 -2.40 -5.68
N THR A 161 5.05 -1.91 -5.15
CA THR A 161 5.93 -2.73 -4.32
C THR A 161 5.35 -2.97 -2.92
N LEU A 162 4.43 -2.11 -2.47
CA LEU A 162 3.99 -1.94 -1.08
C LEU A 162 5.15 -1.65 -0.10
N GLU A 163 6.28 -1.14 -0.58
CA GLU A 163 7.37 -0.71 0.29
C GLU A 163 7.02 0.60 0.97
N THR A 164 7.28 0.66 2.27
CA THR A 164 7.08 1.86 3.08
C THR A 164 8.19 2.87 2.79
N LYS A 165 7.80 4.07 2.37
CA LYS A 165 8.68 5.21 2.13
C LYS A 165 8.99 5.96 3.43
N GLY A 166 8.06 5.94 4.38
CA GLY A 166 8.18 6.58 5.69
C GLY A 166 6.97 7.47 6.01
N PRO A 167 7.00 8.25 7.10
CA PRO A 167 5.97 9.24 7.40
C PRO A 167 5.83 10.27 6.27
N TYR A 168 4.61 10.70 5.98
CA TYR A 168 4.30 11.73 4.99
C TYR A 168 3.80 13.01 5.66
N ASP A 169 4.47 14.12 5.37
CA ASP A 169 4.25 15.42 6.03
C ASP A 169 3.78 16.52 5.06
N PHE A 170 3.32 16.13 3.86
CA PHE A 170 2.85 17.05 2.82
C PHE A 170 3.91 18.10 2.46
N HIS A 171 5.13 17.66 2.17
CA HIS A 171 6.27 18.52 1.85
C HIS A 171 6.63 19.48 2.99
N GLY A 172 6.57 19.00 4.23
CA GLY A 172 6.83 19.76 5.45
C GLY A 172 5.73 20.76 5.85
N GLN A 173 4.56 20.71 5.20
CA GLN A 173 3.45 21.64 5.49
C GLN A 173 2.53 21.14 6.61
N TYR A 174 2.55 19.83 6.90
CA TYR A 174 1.77 19.21 7.97
C TYR A 174 2.56 19.20 9.28
N THR A 175 2.03 19.87 10.31
CA THR A 175 2.73 20.04 11.60
C THR A 175 2.03 19.34 12.76
N GLY A 176 0.85 18.77 12.52
CA GLY A 176 0.08 18.05 13.54
C GLY A 176 0.73 16.70 13.91
N PRO A 177 0.65 16.27 15.18
CA PRO A 177 1.14 14.96 15.61
C PRO A 177 0.18 13.81 15.24
N THR A 178 -1.05 14.12 14.85
CA THR A 178 -2.12 13.16 14.53
C THR A 178 -2.71 13.48 13.17
N PHE A 179 -3.26 12.49 12.47
CA PHE A 179 -3.92 12.62 11.16
C PHE A 179 -5.09 11.64 11.10
N THR A 180 -6.27 12.05 10.62
CA THR A 180 -7.46 11.17 10.61
C THR A 180 -7.24 9.93 9.74
N ALA A 181 -7.84 8.80 10.13
CA ALA A 181 -7.93 7.64 9.26
C ALA A 181 -9.03 7.76 8.18
N HIS A 182 -9.79 8.86 8.20
CA HIS A 182 -10.94 9.10 7.34
C HIS A 182 -10.86 10.41 6.54
N PRO A 183 -9.73 10.74 5.90
CA PRO A 183 -9.67 11.88 5.02
C PRO A 183 -10.65 11.68 3.86
N LYS A 184 -11.16 12.79 3.32
CA LYS A 184 -12.11 12.76 2.22
C LYS A 184 -11.49 13.46 1.03
N ILE A 185 -11.53 12.80 -0.13
CA ILE A 185 -11.04 13.36 -1.40
C ILE A 185 -12.24 13.86 -2.19
N ASP A 186 -12.22 15.13 -2.56
CA ASP A 186 -13.26 15.75 -3.36
C ASP A 186 -13.13 15.26 -4.81
N PRO A 187 -14.13 14.53 -5.34
CA PRO A 187 -14.03 13.93 -6.67
C PRO A 187 -14.03 14.96 -7.81
N SER A 188 -14.41 16.21 -7.55
CA SER A 188 -14.46 17.25 -8.58
C SER A 188 -13.10 17.88 -8.90
N ASN A 189 -12.20 17.92 -7.92
CA ASN A 189 -10.95 18.68 -7.99
C ASN A 189 -9.74 17.94 -7.41
N GLY A 190 -9.95 16.79 -6.74
CA GLY A 190 -8.92 15.98 -6.11
C GLY A 190 -8.36 16.57 -4.81
N GLU A 191 -8.99 17.60 -4.24
CA GLU A 191 -8.57 18.16 -2.96
C GLU A 191 -8.81 17.16 -1.82
N MET A 192 -7.87 17.12 -0.88
CA MET A 192 -7.99 16.31 0.32
C MET A 192 -8.38 17.15 1.52
N VAL A 193 -9.50 16.79 2.13
CA VAL A 193 -10.01 17.31 3.40
C VAL A 193 -9.55 16.35 4.51
N THR A 194 -8.84 16.86 5.51
CA THR A 194 -8.34 16.05 6.62
C THR A 194 -8.35 16.83 7.93
N MET A 195 -8.12 16.13 9.03
CA MET A 195 -8.02 16.68 10.37
C MET A 195 -7.03 15.89 11.23
N GLY A 196 -6.62 16.47 12.35
CA GLY A 196 -6.02 15.76 13.48
C GLY A 196 -6.71 16.20 14.77
N TYR A 197 -7.12 15.26 15.62
CA TYR A 197 -7.60 15.54 16.99
C TYR A 197 -6.52 15.17 18.00
N GLU A 198 -6.63 15.68 19.23
CA GLU A 198 -5.51 15.64 20.20
C GLU A 198 -4.24 16.25 19.57
N ALA A 199 -4.44 17.31 18.77
CA ALA A 199 -3.45 17.85 17.84
C ALA A 199 -2.29 18.61 18.53
N LYS A 200 -2.34 18.80 19.85
CA LYS A 200 -1.21 19.31 20.65
C LYS A 200 -0.59 18.25 21.56
N GLY A 201 -0.91 16.98 21.30
CA GLY A 201 -0.46 15.84 22.08
C GLY A 201 -1.63 15.09 22.71
N ASP A 202 -1.34 13.88 23.17
CA ASP A 202 -2.34 13.00 23.75
C ASP A 202 -3.12 13.68 24.88
N ASN A 203 -4.41 13.40 24.93
CA ASN A 203 -5.35 13.94 25.91
C ASN A 203 -5.56 15.47 25.86
N THR A 204 -5.33 16.10 24.70
CA THR A 204 -5.69 17.52 24.45
C THR A 204 -7.00 17.63 23.67
N ASN A 205 -7.80 18.67 23.91
CA ASN A 205 -9.01 18.92 23.12
C ASN A 205 -8.74 19.79 21.88
N ASP A 206 -7.48 19.97 21.50
CA ASP A 206 -7.09 20.73 20.32
C ASP A 206 -7.32 19.88 19.06
N VAL A 207 -7.96 20.49 18.06
CA VAL A 207 -8.22 19.90 16.74
C VAL A 207 -7.63 20.82 15.70
N VAL A 208 -7.04 20.24 14.66
CA VAL A 208 -6.58 20.95 13.47
C VAL A 208 -7.27 20.41 12.25
N TYR A 209 -7.83 21.32 11.45
CA TYR A 209 -8.38 21.07 10.13
C TYR A 209 -7.37 21.47 9.05
N TYR A 210 -7.24 20.65 8.01
CA TYR A 210 -6.46 20.99 6.83
C TYR A 210 -7.22 20.72 5.54
N LEU A 211 -6.94 21.56 4.54
CA LEU A 211 -7.30 21.32 3.14
C LEU A 211 -6.04 21.31 2.30
N PHE A 212 -5.84 20.27 1.50
CA PHE A 212 -4.74 20.15 0.56
C PHE A 212 -5.25 20.09 -0.88
N SER A 213 -4.50 20.68 -1.82
CA SER A 213 -4.73 20.48 -3.26
C SER A 213 -4.43 19.04 -3.66
N LYS A 214 -4.84 18.62 -4.86
CA LYS A 214 -4.50 17.30 -5.39
C LYS A 214 -2.98 17.05 -5.52
N GLU A 215 -2.18 18.12 -5.59
CA GLU A 215 -0.71 18.13 -5.55
C GLU A 215 -0.15 18.44 -4.16
N GLY A 216 -0.88 18.15 -3.08
CA GLY A 216 -0.34 18.20 -1.72
C GLY A 216 -0.03 19.60 -1.18
N LYS A 217 -0.43 20.67 -1.89
CA LYS A 217 -0.23 22.04 -1.40
C LYS A 217 -1.28 22.37 -0.35
N LYS A 218 -0.86 22.86 0.82
CA LYS A 218 -1.79 23.32 1.85
C LYS A 218 -2.54 24.55 1.37
N LEU A 219 -3.87 24.45 1.37
CA LEU A 219 -4.81 25.52 0.98
C LEU A 219 -5.42 26.18 2.21
N GLU A 220 -5.78 25.39 3.22
CA GLU A 220 -6.40 25.87 4.45
C GLU A 220 -5.78 25.16 5.66
N GLU A 221 -5.75 25.87 6.79
CA GLU A 221 -5.38 25.36 8.11
C GLU A 221 -6.20 26.08 9.18
N CYS A 222 -6.89 25.35 10.04
CA CYS A 222 -7.67 25.95 11.12
C CYS A 222 -7.51 25.15 12.42
N TRP A 223 -7.05 25.82 13.47
CA TRP A 223 -6.92 25.24 14.80
C TRP A 223 -8.07 25.67 15.71
N PHE A 224 -8.77 24.73 16.30
CA PHE A 224 -9.88 25.01 17.21
C PHE A 224 -9.90 24.01 18.37
N LYS A 225 -10.86 24.18 19.29
CA LYS A 225 -11.03 23.28 20.43
C LYS A 225 -12.33 22.51 20.34
N ALA A 226 -12.25 21.20 20.51
CA ALA A 226 -13.41 20.35 20.73
C ALA A 226 -14.01 20.57 22.13
N PRO A 227 -15.31 20.29 22.34
CA PRO A 227 -15.97 20.52 23.63
C PRO A 227 -15.42 19.66 24.77
N TYR A 228 -14.78 18.52 24.45
CA TYR A 228 -14.10 17.64 25.37
C TYR A 228 -13.02 16.84 24.63
N VAL A 229 -12.15 16.14 25.38
CA VAL A 229 -11.22 15.17 24.81
C VAL A 229 -11.98 13.88 24.53
N GLY A 230 -12.02 13.44 23.28
CA GLY A 230 -12.67 12.21 22.91
C GLY A 230 -12.24 11.72 21.54
N MET A 231 -12.66 10.49 21.21
CA MET A 231 -12.34 9.89 19.92
C MET A 231 -13.10 10.60 18.80
N MET A 232 -12.38 11.32 17.94
CA MET A 232 -12.91 11.95 16.73
C MET A 232 -12.48 11.13 15.51
N HIS A 233 -13.02 9.91 15.39
CA HIS A 233 -12.55 8.89 14.45
C HIS A 233 -12.81 9.27 12.98
N ASP A 234 -14.04 9.67 12.69
CA ASP A 234 -14.52 9.95 11.34
C ASP A 234 -14.95 11.42 11.19
N MET A 235 -15.04 11.85 9.94
CA MET A 235 -15.47 13.20 9.54
C MET A 235 -16.30 13.11 8.27
N ALA A 236 -17.05 14.15 7.98
CA ALA A 236 -17.74 14.29 6.71
C ALA A 236 -17.45 15.63 6.05
N VAL A 237 -17.68 15.70 4.75
CA VAL A 237 -17.41 16.87 3.92
C VAL A 237 -18.59 17.09 3.00
N THR A 238 -18.87 18.35 2.69
CA THR A 238 -19.75 18.80 1.62
C THR A 238 -18.98 19.77 0.74
N ASP A 239 -19.62 20.38 -0.27
CA ASP A 239 -18.96 21.41 -1.06
C ASP A 239 -18.56 22.62 -0.19
N LYS A 240 -19.35 22.94 0.84
CA LYS A 240 -19.17 24.15 1.66
C LYS A 240 -18.74 23.92 3.11
N TRP A 241 -18.99 22.74 3.66
CA TRP A 241 -18.83 22.46 5.10
C TRP A 241 -18.01 21.21 5.37
N VAL A 242 -17.31 21.22 6.50
CA VAL A 242 -16.69 20.05 7.13
C VAL A 242 -17.45 19.75 8.40
N ILE A 243 -17.74 18.46 8.64
CA ILE A 243 -18.45 17.98 9.82
C ILE A 243 -17.50 17.10 10.64
N PHE A 244 -17.32 17.45 11.89
CA PHE A 244 -16.53 16.73 12.89
C PHE A 244 -17.46 15.94 13.79
N ILE A 245 -17.24 14.64 13.95
CA ILE A 245 -18.10 13.80 14.78
C ILE A 245 -17.39 13.38 16.05
N LEU A 246 -18.00 13.66 17.19
CA LEU A 246 -17.48 13.36 18.51
C LEU A 246 -18.50 12.52 19.31
N PRO A 247 -18.41 11.18 19.20
CA PRO A 247 -19.20 10.25 20.02
C PRO A 247 -18.79 10.31 21.50
N PRO A 248 -19.61 9.80 22.42
CA PRO A 248 -19.36 9.84 23.86
C PRO A 248 -18.32 8.79 24.32
N LEU A 249 -17.18 8.76 23.63
CA LEU A 249 -15.96 8.03 23.98
C LEU A 249 -14.92 9.06 24.46
N GLU A 250 -14.93 9.31 25.76
CA GLU A 250 -14.10 10.35 26.39
C GLU A 250 -12.68 9.87 26.66
N GLY A 251 -11.71 10.78 26.53
CA GLY A 251 -10.33 10.56 26.98
C GLY A 251 -10.27 10.46 28.50
N GLN A 252 -9.62 9.42 29.02
CA GLN A 252 -9.42 9.26 30.46
C GLN A 252 -8.37 10.24 31.00
N SER A 253 -8.45 10.54 32.29
CA SER A 253 -7.48 11.44 32.92
C SER A 253 -6.05 10.89 32.84
N VAL A 254 -5.05 11.76 32.76
CA VAL A 254 -3.63 11.37 32.73
C VAL A 254 -3.25 10.46 33.92
N ASP A 255 -3.87 10.65 35.09
CA ASP A 255 -3.59 9.82 36.25
C ASP A 255 -4.17 8.40 36.13
N GLU A 256 -5.30 8.22 35.45
CA GLU A 256 -5.81 6.88 35.11
C GLU A 256 -4.96 6.21 34.03
N LEU A 257 -4.49 6.98 33.03
CA LEU A 257 -3.59 6.45 31.99
C LEU A 257 -2.28 5.93 32.60
N LYS A 258 -1.70 6.64 33.57
CA LYS A 258 -0.52 6.18 34.33
C LYS A 258 -0.76 4.89 35.13
N LYS A 259 -2.02 4.58 35.48
CA LYS A 259 -2.41 3.31 36.12
C LYS A 259 -2.66 2.19 35.11
N GLY A 260 -2.49 2.45 33.82
CA GLY A 260 -2.70 1.47 32.75
C GLY A 260 -4.14 1.39 32.24
N ALA A 261 -4.96 2.42 32.48
CA ALA A 261 -6.30 2.51 31.91
C ALA A 261 -6.25 2.65 30.37
N LYS A 262 -7.33 2.29 29.69
CA LYS A 262 -7.47 2.52 28.24
C LYS A 262 -7.61 4.01 27.96
N HIS A 263 -7.12 4.48 26.81
CA HIS A 263 -7.16 5.91 26.49
C HIS A 263 -8.60 6.46 26.45
N PHE A 264 -9.51 5.72 25.82
CA PHE A 264 -10.92 6.08 25.74
C PHE A 264 -11.80 5.21 26.64
N ALA A 265 -12.87 5.82 27.16
CA ALA A 265 -13.93 5.15 27.89
C ALA A 265 -15.30 5.69 27.47
N TRP A 266 -16.30 4.80 27.42
CA TRP A 266 -17.67 5.21 27.13
C TRP A 266 -18.25 6.04 28.27
N SER A 267 -18.88 7.16 27.92
CA SER A 267 -19.59 8.02 28.85
C SER A 267 -21.10 7.85 28.69
N GLU A 268 -21.79 7.50 29.77
CA GLU A 268 -23.24 7.31 29.76
C GLU A 268 -24.01 8.65 29.76
N ASP A 269 -23.36 9.72 30.23
CA ASP A 269 -23.98 11.03 30.42
C ASP A 269 -23.78 11.98 29.23
N ARG A 270 -22.79 11.72 28.36
CA ARG A 270 -22.44 12.66 27.28
C ARG A 270 -23.40 12.57 26.09
N PRO A 271 -23.77 13.70 25.49
CA PRO A 271 -24.44 13.71 24.20
C PRO A 271 -23.48 13.33 23.06
N LEU A 272 -24.03 12.71 22.01
CA LEU A 272 -23.37 12.66 20.70
C LEU A 272 -23.24 14.10 20.18
N THR A 273 -22.04 14.49 19.75
CA THR A 273 -21.72 15.88 19.42
C THR A 273 -21.19 15.99 18.00
N PHE A 274 -21.65 17.00 17.26
CA PHE A 274 -21.23 17.29 15.89
C PHE A 274 -20.73 18.74 15.78
N GLY A 275 -19.56 18.97 15.22
CA GLY A 275 -19.07 20.31 14.88
C GLY A 275 -19.20 20.55 13.38
N ILE A 276 -19.74 21.68 12.94
CA ILE A 276 -19.64 22.09 11.52
C ILE A 276 -18.75 23.32 11.39
N LEU A 277 -17.92 23.33 10.34
CA LEU A 277 -16.99 24.42 10.03
C LEU A 277 -17.04 24.73 8.52
N PRO A 278 -17.00 26.00 8.09
CA PRO A 278 -16.85 26.34 6.68
C PRO A 278 -15.58 25.71 6.10
N ARG A 279 -15.67 25.09 4.93
CA ARG A 279 -14.53 24.42 4.27
C ARG A 279 -13.46 25.42 3.78
N ARG A 280 -13.85 26.68 3.52
CA ARG A 280 -12.98 27.72 2.96
C ARG A 280 -12.93 28.95 3.86
N ASN A 281 -11.75 29.54 3.98
CA ASN A 281 -11.47 30.64 4.90
C ASN A 281 -11.98 30.41 6.35
N PRO A 282 -11.82 29.20 6.92
CA PRO A 282 -12.33 28.88 8.25
C PRO A 282 -11.66 29.72 9.34
N LYS A 283 -12.43 30.16 10.34
CA LYS A 283 -11.90 30.69 11.59
C LYS A 283 -12.25 29.78 12.76
N PRO A 284 -11.42 29.74 13.83
CA PRO A 284 -11.68 28.90 15.00
C PRO A 284 -13.06 29.16 15.63
N GLU A 285 -13.51 30.42 15.65
CA GLU A 285 -14.82 30.84 16.17
C GLU A 285 -16.02 30.46 15.27
N ASP A 286 -15.78 30.03 14.02
CA ASP A 286 -16.85 29.65 13.10
C ASP A 286 -17.39 28.24 13.38
N VAL A 287 -16.71 27.45 14.21
CA VAL A 287 -17.15 26.08 14.53
C VAL A 287 -18.44 26.12 15.34
N ARG A 288 -19.49 25.49 14.81
CA ARG A 288 -20.79 25.38 15.49
C ARG A 288 -21.02 23.96 15.97
N TRP A 289 -21.19 23.79 17.28
CA TRP A 289 -21.37 22.49 17.92
C TRP A 289 -22.84 22.19 18.14
N PHE A 290 -23.32 21.11 17.54
CA PHE A 290 -24.65 20.55 17.70
C PHE A 290 -24.60 19.28 18.55
N THR A 291 -25.69 19.00 19.25
CA THR A 291 -25.78 17.84 20.14
C THR A 291 -27.05 17.04 19.90
N TYR A 292 -26.95 15.75 20.17
CA TYR A 292 -28.05 14.82 20.28
C TYR A 292 -27.90 14.01 21.57
N LYS A 293 -28.96 13.34 22.03
CA LYS A 293 -28.90 12.46 23.20
C LYS A 293 -27.77 11.41 23.06
N ASN A 294 -27.38 10.81 24.19
CA ASN A 294 -26.34 9.77 24.22
C ASN A 294 -26.64 8.67 23.19
N ALA A 295 -25.70 8.49 22.27
CA ALA A 295 -25.79 7.54 21.18
C ALA A 295 -24.40 7.29 20.59
N PHE A 296 -24.21 6.11 20.01
CA PHE A 296 -23.03 5.75 19.25
C PHE A 296 -23.28 6.03 17.77
N TYR A 297 -22.33 6.74 17.17
CA TYR A 297 -22.28 7.05 15.76
C TYR A 297 -21.43 6.00 15.04
N GLY A 298 -22.00 5.30 14.05
CA GLY A 298 -21.24 4.45 13.12
C GLY A 298 -20.57 5.27 12.02
N HIS A 299 -19.87 4.67 11.07
CA HIS A 299 -19.15 5.44 10.05
C HIS A 299 -20.06 6.28 9.14
N THR A 300 -19.51 7.39 8.64
CA THR A 300 -20.13 8.29 7.67
C THR A 300 -20.46 7.53 6.39
N GLY A 301 -21.72 7.57 5.95
CA GLY A 301 -22.05 7.16 4.59
C GLY A 301 -21.72 8.26 3.59
N ASN A 302 -22.34 9.42 3.75
CA ASN A 302 -22.02 10.62 2.95
C ASN A 302 -22.60 11.88 3.62
N ALA A 303 -22.16 13.06 3.17
CA ALA A 303 -22.76 14.34 3.53
C ALA A 303 -22.91 15.22 2.30
N PHE A 304 -23.84 16.18 2.33
CA PHE A 304 -24.07 17.10 1.20
C PHE A 304 -24.76 18.40 1.63
N ASP A 305 -24.58 19.44 0.80
CA ASP A 305 -25.29 20.71 0.94
C ASP A 305 -26.74 20.58 0.45
N GLY A 306 -27.69 21.02 1.28
CA GLY A 306 -29.10 21.11 0.92
C GLY A 306 -29.45 22.36 0.14
N GLU A 307 -30.47 22.25 -0.73
CA GLU A 307 -31.04 23.41 -1.43
C GLU A 307 -31.66 24.44 -0.48
N ASP A 308 -32.05 24.02 0.73
CA ASP A 308 -32.56 24.87 1.80
C ASP A 308 -31.48 25.58 2.62
N GLY A 309 -30.20 25.43 2.22
CA GLY A 309 -29.05 26.02 2.91
C GLY A 309 -28.58 25.26 4.14
N CYS A 310 -29.19 24.12 4.47
CA CYS A 310 -28.75 23.24 5.55
C CYS A 310 -27.70 22.24 5.07
N VAL A 311 -27.02 21.61 6.03
CA VAL A 311 -26.02 20.55 5.81
C VAL A 311 -26.64 19.22 6.21
N TYR A 312 -26.53 18.22 5.35
CA TYR A 312 -27.05 16.87 5.59
C TYR A 312 -25.91 15.87 5.79
N LEU A 313 -26.11 14.92 6.70
CA LEU A 313 -25.17 13.84 7.00
C LEU A 313 -25.94 12.54 7.19
N ASP A 314 -25.51 11.49 6.51
CA ASP A 314 -26.10 10.16 6.65
C ASP A 314 -25.11 9.20 7.32
N ALA A 315 -25.59 8.44 8.31
CA ALA A 315 -24.77 7.48 9.04
C ALA A 315 -25.61 6.45 9.82
N PRO A 316 -25.02 5.31 10.21
CA PRO A 316 -25.59 4.42 11.21
C PRO A 316 -25.64 5.06 12.60
N LEU A 317 -26.69 4.76 13.35
CA LEU A 317 -26.92 5.24 14.71
C LEU A 317 -27.35 4.07 15.61
N THR A 318 -26.74 3.95 16.78
CA THR A 318 -27.20 3.06 17.86
C THR A 318 -27.25 3.77 19.20
N HIS A 319 -28.06 3.28 20.13
CA HIS A 319 -28.20 3.83 21.48
C HIS A 319 -27.42 3.06 22.55
N PHE A 320 -26.37 2.35 22.14
CA PHE A 320 -25.45 1.63 23.02
C PHE A 320 -24.03 1.70 22.45
N ASN A 321 -23.04 1.44 23.29
CA ASN A 321 -21.63 1.41 22.90
C ASN A 321 -21.31 0.22 21.98
N LYS A 322 -21.04 0.47 20.69
CA LYS A 322 -20.57 -0.57 19.75
C LYS A 322 -19.11 -0.97 20.00
N PHE A 323 -18.30 -0.09 20.58
CA PHE A 323 -16.92 -0.38 20.99
C PHE A 323 -16.88 -0.85 22.44
N TRP A 324 -17.48 -2.02 22.68
CA TRP A 324 -17.53 -2.68 23.99
C TRP A 324 -16.15 -2.86 24.67
N PHE A 325 -15.07 -2.86 23.89
CA PHE A 325 -13.70 -2.90 24.38
C PHE A 325 -13.19 -1.57 24.97
N PHE A 326 -13.96 -0.49 24.84
CA PHE A 326 -13.84 0.77 25.57
C PHE A 326 -15.07 0.97 26.48
N PRO A 327 -15.17 0.22 27.59
CA PRO A 327 -16.31 0.32 28.50
C PRO A 327 -16.24 1.61 29.32
N PRO A 328 -17.26 1.90 30.15
CA PRO A 328 -17.15 2.96 31.14
C PRO A 328 -15.93 2.80 32.07
N PRO A 329 -15.42 3.89 32.66
CA PRO A 329 -14.23 3.85 33.50
C PRO A 329 -14.30 2.81 34.63
N GLY A 330 -13.20 2.11 34.86
CA GLY A 330 -13.08 1.10 35.91
C GLY A 330 -13.79 -0.24 35.63
N GLN A 331 -14.42 -0.41 34.46
CA GLN A 331 -15.04 -1.68 34.07
C GLN A 331 -14.09 -2.52 33.21
N ASP A 332 -14.10 -3.83 33.45
CA ASP A 332 -13.37 -4.79 32.61
C ASP A 332 -14.26 -5.19 31.41
N PRO A 333 -13.82 -4.93 30.16
CA PRO A 333 -14.57 -5.29 28.95
C PRO A 333 -14.78 -6.80 28.80
N LEU A 334 -14.00 -7.64 29.50
CA LEU A 334 -14.11 -9.10 29.47
C LEU A 334 -14.98 -9.66 30.61
N ALA A 335 -15.25 -8.90 31.69
CA ALA A 335 -15.90 -9.43 32.90
C ALA A 335 -17.39 -9.08 33.10
N ALA A 336 -17.96 -8.02 32.50
CA ALA A 336 -19.39 -7.72 32.63
C ALA A 336 -19.95 -6.73 31.56
N PRO A 337 -21.27 -6.79 31.24
CA PRO A 337 -21.85 -6.26 30.00
C PRO A 337 -22.65 -4.95 30.18
N SER A 338 -22.05 -3.91 30.75
CA SER A 338 -22.58 -2.52 30.68
C SER A 338 -22.19 -1.79 29.39
N GLY A 339 -21.71 -2.52 28.38
CA GLY A 339 -21.52 -2.08 27.00
C GLY A 339 -21.32 -3.29 26.09
N LYS A 340 -22.39 -4.02 25.77
CA LYS A 340 -22.38 -5.41 25.24
C LYS A 340 -21.67 -5.59 23.88
N ALA A 341 -21.07 -6.76 23.55
CA ALA A 341 -21.46 -8.13 23.94
C ALA A 341 -20.31 -9.18 24.00
N PRO A 342 -20.44 -10.18 24.92
CA PRO A 342 -19.87 -11.52 24.72
C PRO A 342 -20.86 -12.70 24.46
N SER A 343 -22.20 -12.55 24.48
CA SER A 343 -23.16 -13.63 24.08
C SER A 343 -24.59 -13.17 23.72
N GLY A 344 -24.75 -11.97 23.15
CA GLY A 344 -26.02 -11.23 22.95
C GLY A 344 -27.29 -12.03 22.61
N LYS A 345 -28.37 -11.77 23.37
CA LYS A 345 -29.77 -12.05 23.01
C LYS A 345 -30.68 -10.82 23.11
N ASP A 346 -30.11 -9.62 23.26
CA ASP A 346 -30.89 -8.38 23.15
C ASP A 346 -30.76 -7.89 21.69
N GLU A 347 -31.89 -7.55 21.07
CA GLU A 347 -31.99 -7.09 19.68
C GLU A 347 -31.09 -5.87 19.46
N VAL A 348 -29.92 -6.10 18.87
CA VAL A 348 -29.04 -5.04 18.37
C VAL A 348 -29.66 -4.54 17.08
N VAL A 349 -30.27 -3.35 17.12
CA VAL A 349 -30.80 -2.69 15.92
C VAL A 349 -30.01 -1.40 15.72
N SER A 350 -29.18 -1.36 14.68
CA SER A 350 -28.67 -0.09 14.14
C SER A 350 -29.76 0.53 13.27
N HIS A 351 -29.87 1.85 13.32
CA HIS A 351 -30.73 2.61 12.43
C HIS A 351 -29.84 3.35 11.43
N TYR A 352 -30.24 3.45 10.18
CA TYR A 352 -29.56 4.31 9.22
C TYR A 352 -30.34 5.63 9.14
N VAL A 353 -29.69 6.74 9.48
CA VAL A 353 -30.38 8.02 9.72
C VAL A 353 -29.74 9.18 8.96
N ARG A 354 -30.53 10.22 8.73
CA ARG A 354 -30.13 11.50 8.15
C ARG A 354 -30.20 12.62 9.19
N TRP A 355 -29.08 13.26 9.44
CA TRP A 355 -28.97 14.47 10.24
C TRP A 355 -29.16 15.71 9.36
N LYS A 356 -29.70 16.76 9.96
CA LYS A 356 -29.82 18.09 9.35
C LYS A 356 -29.24 19.13 10.30
N PHE A 357 -28.27 19.90 9.81
CA PHE A 357 -27.66 21.00 10.54
C PHE A 357 -27.96 22.31 9.81
N ASP A 358 -28.57 23.28 10.50
CA ASP A 358 -28.77 24.63 9.95
C ASP A 358 -27.61 25.55 10.40
N PRO A 359 -26.74 26.00 9.46
CA PRO A 359 -25.63 26.91 9.76
C PRO A 359 -26.02 28.28 10.32
N ASN A 360 -27.30 28.61 10.37
CA ASN A 360 -27.82 29.82 11.01
C ASN A 360 -28.74 29.55 12.23
N ALA A 361 -28.89 28.29 12.66
CA ALA A 361 -29.75 27.93 13.79
C ALA A 361 -29.44 28.72 15.07
N THR A 362 -30.43 29.03 15.89
CA THR A 362 -30.20 29.57 17.26
C THR A 362 -30.18 28.46 18.31
N GLY A 363 -30.76 27.30 18.01
CA GLY A 363 -30.70 26.09 18.81
C GLY A 363 -29.64 25.12 18.28
N PHE A 364 -29.04 24.35 19.19
CA PHE A 364 -27.95 23.43 18.88
C PHE A 364 -28.33 21.95 19.07
N ASN A 365 -29.57 21.65 19.45
CA ASN A 365 -30.06 20.28 19.47
C ASN A 365 -30.51 19.86 18.07
N VAL A 366 -30.09 18.68 17.63
CA VAL A 366 -30.48 18.10 16.33
C VAL A 366 -31.19 16.77 16.53
N GLU A 367 -32.22 16.53 15.72
CA GLU A 367 -32.96 15.27 15.69
C GLU A 367 -32.79 14.66 14.30
N PRO A 368 -32.33 13.40 14.19
CA PRO A 368 -32.16 12.76 12.91
C PRO A 368 -33.50 12.21 12.39
N VAL A 369 -33.61 12.08 11.08
CA VAL A 369 -34.70 11.35 10.44
C VAL A 369 -34.21 9.95 10.09
N GLU A 370 -34.93 8.92 10.51
CA GLU A 370 -34.62 7.54 10.10
C GLU A 370 -34.88 7.38 8.59
N LEU A 371 -33.86 6.90 7.87
CA LEU A 371 -33.97 6.56 6.46
C LEU A 371 -34.36 5.09 6.29
N VAL A 372 -33.68 4.20 7.01
CA VAL A 372 -33.90 2.75 6.94
C VAL A 372 -33.63 2.12 8.31
N ASN A 373 -34.50 1.19 8.72
CA ASN A 373 -34.35 0.40 9.95
C ASN A 373 -33.60 -0.91 9.65
N VAL A 374 -32.26 -0.85 9.60
CA VAL A 374 -31.39 -2.00 9.28
C VAL A 374 -30.12 -2.00 10.12
N ASP A 375 -29.80 -3.14 10.74
CA ASP A 375 -28.53 -3.30 11.44
C ASP A 375 -27.38 -3.48 10.44
N GLY A 376 -26.64 -2.41 10.20
CA GLY A 376 -25.45 -2.43 9.37
C GLY A 376 -24.43 -1.35 9.73
N GLU A 377 -23.28 -1.46 9.10
CA GLU A 377 -22.11 -0.59 9.21
C GLU A 377 -21.33 -0.62 7.88
N MET A 378 -20.15 0.00 7.86
CA MET A 378 -19.27 0.21 6.73
C MET A 378 -20.04 0.72 5.51
N PRO A 379 -20.80 1.83 5.65
CA PRO A 379 -21.51 2.39 4.53
C PRO A 379 -20.54 2.80 3.42
N LYS A 380 -20.98 2.62 2.18
CA LYS A 380 -20.22 3.00 1.00
C LYS A 380 -21.14 3.61 -0.03
N VAL A 381 -20.72 4.71 -0.61
CA VAL A 381 -21.35 5.33 -1.78
C VAL A 381 -20.45 5.19 -3.00
N ASP A 382 -20.99 5.56 -4.16
CA ASP A 382 -20.18 5.89 -5.31
C ASP A 382 -19.29 7.11 -5.00
N ASP A 383 -17.97 6.93 -4.95
CA ASP A 383 -17.03 7.98 -4.53
C ASP A 383 -17.08 9.23 -5.43
N ARG A 384 -17.60 9.12 -6.67
CA ARG A 384 -17.84 10.27 -7.56
C ARG A 384 -18.88 11.26 -6.98
N HIS A 385 -19.71 10.78 -6.06
CA HIS A 385 -20.74 11.52 -5.34
C HIS A 385 -20.38 11.82 -3.88
N SER A 386 -19.16 11.51 -3.44
CA SER A 386 -18.68 11.87 -2.10
C SER A 386 -18.76 13.39 -1.90
N GLY A 387 -19.38 13.82 -0.81
CA GLY A 387 -19.65 15.22 -0.48
C GLY A 387 -20.80 15.88 -1.24
N LYS A 388 -21.53 15.12 -2.07
CA LYS A 388 -22.59 15.61 -2.96
C LYS A 388 -23.90 14.85 -2.76
N PRO A 389 -25.04 15.40 -3.22
CA PRO A 389 -26.30 14.66 -3.25
C PRO A 389 -26.16 13.33 -3.98
N TYR A 390 -26.78 12.30 -3.42
CA TYR A 390 -26.69 10.92 -3.86
C TYR A 390 -28.01 10.19 -3.55
N ASN A 391 -28.28 9.10 -4.26
CA ASN A 391 -29.50 8.31 -4.16
C ASN A 391 -29.25 6.87 -3.71
N THR A 392 -28.03 6.36 -3.85
CA THR A 392 -27.71 4.96 -3.59
C THR A 392 -26.57 4.83 -2.58
N LEU A 393 -26.76 3.95 -1.61
CA LEU A 393 -25.74 3.57 -0.64
C LEU A 393 -25.76 2.07 -0.41
N PHE A 394 -24.57 1.54 -0.19
CA PHE A 394 -24.32 0.15 0.15
C PHE A 394 -23.94 0.07 1.63
N LEU A 395 -24.48 -0.92 2.33
CA LEU A 395 -24.26 -1.12 3.76
C LEU A 395 -23.90 -2.57 4.03
N SER A 396 -22.84 -2.81 4.81
CA SER A 396 -22.53 -4.14 5.31
C SER A 396 -23.51 -4.49 6.43
N MET A 397 -24.42 -5.41 6.14
CA MET A 397 -25.45 -5.85 7.05
C MET A 397 -24.89 -6.84 8.08
N HIS A 398 -25.30 -6.71 9.35
CA HIS A 398 -25.06 -7.70 10.37
C HIS A 398 -26.19 -8.73 10.35
N ASP A 399 -25.87 -9.97 9.98
CA ASP A 399 -26.77 -11.11 10.18
C ASP A 399 -26.38 -11.81 11.49
N PRO A 400 -27.21 -11.79 12.55
CA PRO A 400 -26.89 -12.40 13.84
C PRO A 400 -26.77 -13.93 13.78
N THR A 401 -27.23 -14.56 12.69
CA THR A 401 -27.08 -16.01 12.44
C THR A 401 -25.81 -16.35 11.67
N GLN A 402 -25.16 -15.35 11.08
CA GLN A 402 -23.90 -15.49 10.38
C GLN A 402 -22.79 -14.74 11.12
N ALA A 403 -21.54 -15.07 10.81
CA ALA A 403 -20.44 -14.28 11.32
C ALA A 403 -20.39 -12.89 10.67
N ARG A 404 -19.79 -11.92 11.37
CA ARG A 404 -19.57 -10.52 10.93
C ARG A 404 -19.41 -10.40 9.40
N GLY A 405 -20.17 -9.46 8.81
CA GLY A 405 -20.19 -9.17 7.39
C GLY A 405 -18.86 -8.59 6.84
N PRO A 406 -18.78 -8.42 5.51
CA PRO A 406 -17.58 -7.91 4.85
C PRO A 406 -17.20 -6.49 5.33
N VAL A 407 -15.90 -6.23 5.44
CA VAL A 407 -15.30 -4.95 5.81
C VAL A 407 -14.35 -4.48 4.71
N GLY A 408 -14.15 -3.16 4.59
CA GLY A 408 -13.31 -2.57 3.55
C GLY A 408 -13.96 -2.50 2.15
N VAL A 409 -15.28 -2.55 2.05
CA VAL A 409 -15.98 -2.49 0.76
C VAL A 409 -15.57 -1.25 -0.04
N ALA A 410 -15.20 -1.45 -1.31
CA ALA A 410 -14.96 -0.37 -2.26
C ALA A 410 -15.94 -0.46 -3.45
N PHE A 411 -16.34 0.69 -3.98
CA PHE A 411 -17.16 0.79 -5.18
C PHE A 411 -16.27 1.03 -6.40
N ILE A 412 -16.63 0.41 -7.52
CA ILE A 412 -15.94 0.49 -8.81
C ILE A 412 -16.98 0.91 -9.85
N PRO A 413 -16.89 2.11 -10.45
CA PRO A 413 -17.86 2.50 -11.47
C PRO A 413 -17.69 1.66 -12.75
N GLN A 414 -18.79 1.31 -13.42
CA GLN A 414 -18.78 0.62 -14.71
C GLN A 414 -17.96 1.40 -15.76
N SER A 415 -18.05 2.72 -15.73
CA SER A 415 -17.22 3.64 -16.51
C SER A 415 -17.23 5.01 -15.85
N ALA A 416 -16.34 5.93 -16.25
CA ALA A 416 -16.32 7.28 -15.68
C ALA A 416 -17.67 8.02 -15.78
N ASP A 417 -18.42 7.75 -16.86
CA ASP A 417 -19.71 8.39 -17.16
C ASP A 417 -20.93 7.50 -16.84
N SER A 418 -20.75 6.33 -16.20
CA SER A 418 -21.89 5.49 -15.83
C SER A 418 -22.78 6.21 -14.81
N PRO A 419 -24.10 5.93 -14.80
CA PRO A 419 -24.99 6.43 -13.76
C PRO A 419 -24.45 6.17 -12.34
N GLU A 420 -24.91 6.97 -11.38
CA GLU A 420 -24.59 6.77 -9.96
C GLU A 420 -24.82 5.30 -9.58
N ALA A 421 -23.84 4.72 -8.88
CA ALA A 421 -23.90 3.36 -8.37
C ALA A 421 -24.00 2.24 -9.44
N ASP A 422 -23.94 2.55 -10.75
CA ASP A 422 -23.83 1.56 -11.82
C ASP A 422 -22.38 1.10 -11.98
N GLY A 423 -22.11 -0.14 -11.56
CA GLY A 423 -20.78 -0.74 -11.51
C GLY A 423 -20.71 -1.96 -10.60
N PHE A 424 -19.67 -2.01 -9.78
CA PHE A 424 -19.35 -3.17 -8.97
C PHE A 424 -18.95 -2.79 -7.54
N LEU A 425 -19.17 -3.72 -6.62
CA LEU A 425 -18.57 -3.69 -5.28
C LEU A 425 -17.47 -4.74 -5.21
N ILE A 426 -16.35 -4.39 -4.60
CA ILE A 426 -15.27 -5.31 -4.27
C ILE A 426 -15.06 -5.37 -2.76
N THR A 427 -14.91 -6.57 -2.22
CA THR A 427 -14.69 -6.76 -0.77
C THR A 427 -14.07 -8.12 -0.45
N ILE A 428 -13.55 -8.28 0.76
CA ILE A 428 -13.01 -9.55 1.27
C ILE A 428 -14.05 -10.26 2.13
N ALA A 429 -14.22 -11.56 1.89
CA ALA A 429 -15.01 -12.46 2.70
C ALA A 429 -14.15 -13.58 3.31
N ASN A 430 -14.38 -13.87 4.59
CA ASN A 430 -13.67 -14.92 5.32
C ASN A 430 -14.50 -16.20 5.36
N ARG A 431 -13.97 -17.28 4.77
CA ARG A 431 -14.60 -18.60 4.73
C ARG A 431 -14.24 -19.42 5.97
N ARG A 432 -15.21 -19.55 6.87
CA ARG A 432 -15.03 -20.26 8.15
C ARG A 432 -15.01 -21.78 8.02
N ASP A 433 -15.73 -22.30 7.03
CA ASP A 433 -15.80 -23.72 6.70
C ASP A 433 -14.44 -24.26 6.23
N THR A 434 -13.70 -23.46 5.45
CA THR A 434 -12.38 -23.84 4.91
C THR A 434 -11.20 -23.18 5.60
N GLN A 435 -11.43 -22.23 6.51
CA GLN A 435 -10.38 -21.39 7.10
C GLN A 435 -9.52 -20.70 6.03
N THR A 436 -10.17 -20.13 5.02
CA THR A 436 -9.54 -19.34 3.96
C THR A 436 -10.28 -18.01 3.75
N SER A 437 -9.80 -17.18 2.84
CA SER A 437 -10.49 -15.95 2.44
C SER A 437 -10.71 -15.93 0.93
N CYS A 438 -11.68 -15.15 0.49
CA CYS A 438 -11.89 -14.84 -0.92
C CYS A 438 -12.21 -13.35 -1.10
N ILE A 439 -12.01 -12.87 -2.33
CA ILE A 439 -12.43 -11.54 -2.75
C ILE A 439 -13.69 -11.71 -3.59
N LEU A 440 -14.72 -10.96 -3.24
CA LEU A 440 -16.01 -10.95 -3.93
C LEU A 440 -16.06 -9.73 -4.84
N ILE A 441 -16.50 -9.93 -6.08
CA ILE A 441 -16.92 -8.87 -6.98
C ILE A 441 -18.41 -9.04 -7.21
N LEU A 442 -19.20 -8.02 -6.86
CA LEU A 442 -20.66 -8.02 -6.91
C LEU A 442 -21.10 -6.96 -7.92
N ASP A 443 -22.08 -7.28 -8.77
CA ASP A 443 -22.82 -6.26 -9.53
C ASP A 443 -23.62 -5.42 -8.52
N SER A 444 -23.34 -4.11 -8.46
CA SER A 444 -23.90 -3.22 -7.45
C SER A 444 -25.42 -3.09 -7.55
N MET A 445 -25.99 -3.31 -8.73
CA MET A 445 -27.43 -3.25 -8.98
C MET A 445 -28.12 -4.60 -8.80
N LYS A 446 -27.35 -5.68 -8.65
CA LYS A 446 -27.85 -7.07 -8.54
C LYS A 446 -27.21 -7.85 -7.41
N ILE A 447 -26.90 -7.18 -6.29
CA ILE A 447 -26.21 -7.79 -5.13
C ILE A 447 -26.90 -9.08 -4.65
N SER A 448 -28.23 -9.15 -4.72
CA SER A 448 -29.02 -10.33 -4.34
C SER A 448 -28.80 -11.57 -5.21
N GLU A 449 -28.25 -11.42 -6.42
CA GLU A 449 -27.90 -12.53 -7.30
C GLU A 449 -26.56 -13.19 -6.90
N GLY A 450 -25.83 -12.55 -5.97
CA GLY A 450 -24.52 -13.02 -5.52
C GLY A 450 -23.36 -12.47 -6.36
N PRO A 451 -22.12 -12.91 -6.08
CA PRO A 451 -20.94 -12.39 -6.75
C PRO A 451 -20.86 -12.84 -8.21
N VAL A 452 -20.53 -11.90 -9.10
CA VAL A 452 -20.22 -12.18 -10.52
C VAL A 452 -18.85 -12.85 -10.67
N ALA A 453 -17.93 -12.59 -9.72
CA ALA A 453 -16.66 -13.27 -9.61
C ALA A 453 -16.24 -13.46 -8.15
N ILE A 454 -15.57 -14.59 -7.89
CA ILE A 454 -14.92 -14.89 -6.62
C ILE A 454 -13.45 -15.20 -6.91
N ILE A 455 -12.54 -14.42 -6.32
CA ILE A 455 -11.10 -14.67 -6.36
C ILE A 455 -10.72 -15.43 -5.08
N GLU A 456 -10.22 -16.65 -5.21
CA GLU A 456 -9.89 -17.51 -4.07
C GLU A 456 -8.47 -17.25 -3.57
N LEU A 457 -8.32 -17.12 -2.25
CA LEU A 457 -7.02 -17.14 -1.58
C LEU A 457 -6.80 -18.49 -0.89
N PRO A 458 -5.58 -19.05 -0.94
CA PRO A 458 -5.28 -20.35 -0.33
C PRO A 458 -5.05 -20.28 1.19
N PHE A 459 -5.26 -19.12 1.80
CA PHE A 459 -5.06 -18.87 3.23
C PHE A 459 -6.15 -17.94 3.77
N ARG A 460 -6.26 -17.89 5.10
CA ARG A 460 -7.13 -16.95 5.82
C ARG A 460 -6.42 -15.62 6.01
N LEU A 461 -7.16 -14.54 5.82
CA LEU A 461 -6.86 -13.19 6.28
C LEU A 461 -7.61 -12.90 7.58
N ARG A 462 -7.05 -12.03 8.44
CA ARG A 462 -7.85 -11.46 9.54
C ARG A 462 -8.90 -10.51 9.00
N ASN A 463 -9.82 -10.11 9.87
CA ASN A 463 -10.72 -9.01 9.58
C ASN A 463 -9.91 -7.72 9.38
N GLY A 464 -10.19 -7.05 8.26
CA GLY A 464 -9.61 -5.73 7.98
C GLY A 464 -10.44 -4.61 8.58
N ILE A 465 -10.07 -3.37 8.29
CA ILE A 465 -10.87 -2.21 8.65
C ILE A 465 -11.42 -1.55 7.38
N HIS A 466 -10.67 -0.64 6.76
CA HIS A 466 -11.08 0.06 5.54
C HIS A 466 -10.27 -0.37 4.32
N GLY A 467 -10.84 -0.14 3.13
CA GLY A 467 -10.22 -0.44 1.85
C GLY A 467 -10.61 0.59 0.80
N SER A 468 -9.76 0.70 -0.23
CA SER A 468 -9.88 1.67 -1.31
C SER A 468 -9.64 1.00 -2.65
N TRP A 469 -10.38 1.41 -3.67
CA TRP A 469 -10.13 1.04 -5.06
C TRP A 469 -9.33 2.15 -5.75
N VAL A 470 -8.33 1.76 -6.55
CA VAL A 470 -7.58 2.68 -7.41
C VAL A 470 -7.61 2.15 -8.84
N PRO A 471 -8.22 2.88 -9.80
CA PRO A 471 -8.25 2.49 -11.20
C PRO A 471 -6.84 2.34 -11.78
N ALA A 472 -6.67 1.41 -12.73
CA ALA A 472 -5.37 1.20 -13.40
C ALA A 472 -4.86 2.45 -14.13
N SER A 473 -5.75 3.37 -14.54
CA SER A 473 -5.42 4.64 -15.19
C SER A 473 -4.79 5.67 -14.25
N GLU A 474 -5.06 5.57 -12.95
CA GLU A 474 -4.49 6.46 -11.94
C GLU A 474 -3.15 5.93 -11.42
N LEU A 475 -3.01 4.61 -11.35
CA LEU A 475 -1.75 3.99 -10.95
C LEU A 475 -0.65 4.34 -11.96
N PRO A 476 0.59 4.59 -11.49
CA PRO A 476 1.70 4.86 -12.40
C PRO A 476 1.82 3.67 -13.35
N VAL A 477 1.59 3.89 -14.65
CA VAL A 477 1.66 2.86 -15.68
C VAL A 477 3.08 2.31 -15.71
N GLY A 478 3.33 1.19 -15.02
CA GLY A 478 4.48 0.29 -15.16
C GLY A 478 5.81 0.94 -15.57
N LYS A 479 6.11 2.14 -15.08
CA LYS A 479 7.20 2.95 -15.64
C LYS A 479 8.55 2.63 -15.01
N ASP A 480 8.57 2.00 -13.85
CA ASP A 480 9.80 1.91 -13.05
C ASP A 480 10.09 0.52 -12.45
N PHE A 481 9.37 -0.54 -12.83
CA PHE A 481 9.73 -1.90 -12.39
C PHE A 481 10.77 -2.61 -13.27
N VAL A 482 11.04 -2.06 -14.45
CA VAL A 482 11.98 -2.66 -15.41
C VAL A 482 13.36 -1.98 -15.38
N ALA A 483 13.43 -0.70 -14.99
CA ALA A 483 14.67 0.08 -15.06
C ALA A 483 15.53 -0.10 -13.80
N GLY A 484 16.75 -0.64 -13.97
CA GLY A 484 17.70 -0.86 -12.87
C GLY A 484 17.82 -2.34 -12.51
N SER A 485 16.89 -2.87 -11.73
CA SER A 485 16.99 -4.25 -11.19
C SER A 485 16.95 -5.33 -12.27
N ASP A 486 15.91 -5.34 -13.12
CA ASP A 486 15.75 -6.35 -14.16
C ASP A 486 16.77 -6.18 -15.29
N THR A 487 17.09 -4.94 -15.67
CA THR A 487 18.13 -4.68 -16.68
C THR A 487 19.52 -5.10 -16.23
N THR A 488 19.93 -4.76 -15.00
CA THR A 488 21.26 -5.11 -14.48
C THR A 488 21.36 -6.62 -14.25
N SER A 489 20.33 -7.24 -13.65
CA SER A 489 20.34 -8.69 -13.42
C SER A 489 20.35 -9.49 -14.74
N THR A 490 19.71 -8.97 -15.79
CA THR A 490 19.72 -9.57 -17.13
C THR A 490 21.09 -9.45 -17.79
N ALA A 491 21.70 -8.25 -17.77
CA ALA A 491 23.08 -8.06 -18.24
C ALA A 491 24.07 -9.00 -17.54
N LEU A 492 24.01 -9.08 -16.21
CA LEU A 492 24.87 -9.97 -15.43
C LEU A 492 24.68 -11.44 -15.79
N THR A 493 23.43 -11.88 -15.97
CA THR A 493 23.13 -13.27 -16.35
C THR A 493 23.74 -13.60 -17.72
N MET A 494 23.59 -12.72 -18.70
CA MET A 494 24.17 -12.86 -20.04
C MET A 494 25.69 -12.91 -19.99
N ILE A 495 26.32 -11.98 -19.26
CA ILE A 495 27.77 -11.94 -19.08
C ILE A 495 28.27 -13.24 -18.46
N ILE A 496 27.64 -13.71 -17.37
CA ILE A 496 28.02 -14.95 -16.70
C ILE A 496 27.89 -16.15 -17.63
N TRP A 497 26.78 -16.28 -18.37
CA TRP A 497 26.62 -17.37 -19.32
C TRP A 497 27.74 -17.36 -20.38
N HIS A 498 28.06 -16.20 -20.95
CA HIS A 498 29.14 -16.08 -21.94
C HIS A 498 30.52 -16.34 -21.34
N LEU A 499 30.79 -15.93 -20.09
CA LEU A 499 32.04 -16.26 -19.40
C LEU A 499 32.17 -17.77 -19.20
N LEU A 500 31.09 -18.45 -18.79
CA LEU A 500 31.08 -19.90 -18.61
C LEU A 500 31.23 -20.67 -19.92
N ALA A 501 30.63 -20.15 -21.01
CA ALA A 501 30.79 -20.70 -22.36
C ALA A 501 32.18 -20.44 -22.97
N ASN A 502 32.95 -19.50 -22.42
CA ASN A 502 34.29 -19.12 -22.89
C ASN A 502 35.32 -19.19 -21.74
N PRO A 503 35.79 -20.40 -21.35
CA PRO A 503 36.66 -20.59 -20.18
C PRO A 503 37.94 -19.75 -20.18
N GLU A 504 38.55 -19.52 -21.34
CA GLU A 504 39.74 -18.66 -21.46
C GLU A 504 39.43 -17.21 -21.09
N THR A 505 38.23 -16.73 -21.43
CA THR A 505 37.78 -15.37 -21.09
C THR A 505 37.52 -15.25 -19.59
N MET A 506 36.86 -16.24 -18.99
CA MET A 506 36.67 -16.33 -17.54
C MET A 506 38.02 -16.34 -16.82
N GLN A 507 38.99 -17.12 -17.30
CA GLN A 507 40.32 -17.20 -16.69
C GLN A 507 41.05 -15.84 -16.72
N LYS A 508 41.04 -15.13 -17.87
CA LYS A 508 41.65 -13.79 -17.97
C LYS A 508 41.02 -12.79 -16.99
N LEU A 509 39.69 -12.80 -16.88
CA LEU A 509 38.97 -11.94 -15.94
C LEU A 509 39.34 -12.28 -14.49
N THR A 510 39.31 -13.56 -14.12
CA THR A 510 39.71 -14.01 -12.78
C THR A 510 41.17 -13.65 -12.48
N SER A 511 42.09 -13.80 -13.44
CA SER A 511 43.49 -13.42 -13.27
C SER A 511 43.67 -11.92 -13.04
N GLU A 512 42.94 -11.06 -13.77
CA GLU A 512 43.01 -9.62 -13.57
C GLU A 512 42.47 -9.23 -12.18
N VAL A 513 41.31 -9.74 -11.78
CA VAL A 513 40.68 -9.39 -10.50
C VAL A 513 41.48 -9.95 -9.31
N CYS A 514 41.77 -11.26 -9.30
CA CYS A 514 42.50 -11.90 -8.20
C CYS A 514 43.97 -11.51 -8.14
N GLY A 515 44.57 -11.10 -9.27
CA GLY A 515 45.93 -10.56 -9.30
C GLY A 515 46.05 -9.13 -8.77
N THR A 516 44.93 -8.39 -8.74
CA THR A 516 44.89 -6.99 -8.28
C THR A 516 44.59 -6.86 -6.79
N PHE A 517 43.72 -7.72 -6.24
CA PHE A 517 43.20 -7.57 -4.88
C PHE A 517 43.67 -8.68 -3.93
N SER A 518 44.07 -8.28 -2.71
CA SER A 518 44.52 -9.20 -1.66
C SER A 518 43.40 -9.59 -0.68
N SER A 519 42.32 -8.82 -0.63
CA SER A 519 41.15 -9.07 0.22
C SER A 519 39.85 -8.66 -0.47
N VAL A 520 38.72 -9.18 0.02
CA VAL A 520 37.38 -8.81 -0.46
C VAL A 520 37.08 -7.34 -0.15
N GLU A 521 37.56 -6.86 0.99
CA GLU A 521 37.35 -5.49 1.48
C GLU A 521 38.01 -4.41 0.61
N ASP A 522 39.02 -4.80 -0.20
CA ASP A 522 39.71 -3.92 -1.15
C ASP A 522 38.93 -3.72 -2.45
N ILE A 523 37.94 -4.58 -2.72
CA ILE A 523 37.11 -4.56 -3.92
C ILE A 523 36.03 -3.48 -3.78
N LYS A 524 36.43 -2.24 -4.07
CA LYS A 524 35.56 -1.06 -4.08
C LYS A 524 35.41 -0.55 -5.51
N TYR A 525 34.28 0.10 -5.80
CA TYR A 525 33.98 0.56 -7.15
C TYR A 525 35.08 1.47 -7.73
N GLN A 526 35.66 2.35 -6.91
CA GLN A 526 36.77 3.23 -7.33
C GLN A 526 37.99 2.43 -7.78
N SER A 527 38.32 1.34 -7.08
CA SER A 527 39.46 0.48 -7.43
C SER A 527 39.23 -0.30 -8.73
N LEU A 528 37.99 -0.65 -9.02
CA LEU A 528 37.60 -1.41 -10.22
C LEU A 528 37.67 -0.59 -11.51
N GLN A 529 37.67 0.75 -11.43
CA GLN A 529 37.81 1.62 -12.60
C GLN A 529 39.16 1.44 -13.31
N GLY A 530 40.17 0.90 -12.60
CA GLY A 530 41.50 0.59 -13.15
C GLY A 530 41.62 -0.78 -13.82
N LEU A 531 40.55 -1.57 -13.91
CA LEU A 531 40.57 -2.92 -14.47
C LEU A 531 40.04 -2.94 -15.93
N PRO A 532 40.93 -2.85 -16.93
CA PRO A 532 40.53 -2.72 -18.33
C PRO A 532 39.79 -3.97 -18.85
N TYR A 533 40.14 -5.17 -18.40
CA TYR A 533 39.53 -6.40 -18.89
C TYR A 533 38.14 -6.63 -18.27
N LEU A 534 37.94 -6.33 -16.99
CA LEU A 534 36.61 -6.30 -16.36
C LEU A 534 35.67 -5.35 -17.09
N HIS A 535 36.14 -4.14 -17.41
CA HIS A 535 35.34 -3.18 -18.17
C HIS A 535 35.02 -3.72 -19.57
N ALA A 536 36.00 -4.29 -20.25
CA ALA A 536 35.84 -4.90 -21.56
C ALA A 536 34.81 -6.06 -21.57
N VAL A 537 34.78 -6.89 -20.53
CA VAL A 537 33.78 -7.97 -20.36
C VAL A 537 32.38 -7.40 -20.24
N ILE A 538 32.20 -6.33 -19.46
CA ILE A 538 30.88 -5.70 -19.27
C ILE A 538 30.39 -5.08 -20.59
N GLU A 539 31.25 -4.33 -21.29
CA GLU A 539 30.87 -3.70 -22.55
C GLU A 539 30.55 -4.73 -23.64
N GLU A 540 31.30 -5.82 -23.73
CA GLU A 540 31.01 -6.89 -24.68
C GLU A 540 29.71 -7.62 -24.34
N GLY A 541 29.40 -7.79 -23.05
CA GLY A 541 28.13 -8.35 -22.59
C GLY A 541 26.94 -7.49 -23.00
N LEU A 542 27.01 -6.19 -22.71
CA LEU A 542 25.99 -5.22 -23.10
C LEU A 542 25.83 -5.12 -24.63
N ARG A 543 26.89 -5.39 -25.40
CA ARG A 543 26.86 -5.37 -26.88
C ARG A 543 26.21 -6.62 -27.44
N ILE A 544 26.64 -7.80 -27.01
CA ILE A 544 26.19 -9.05 -27.63
C ILE A 544 24.72 -9.34 -27.29
N CYS A 545 24.33 -9.00 -26.06
CA CYS A 545 23.00 -9.20 -25.51
C CYS A 545 22.60 -7.97 -24.66
N PRO A 546 22.17 -6.86 -25.28
CA PRO A 546 21.67 -5.71 -24.54
C PRO A 546 20.39 -6.06 -23.76
N PRO A 547 20.25 -5.65 -22.49
CA PRO A 547 19.05 -5.92 -21.70
C PRO A 547 17.75 -5.37 -22.30
N ASN A 548 17.84 -4.31 -23.11
CA ASN A 548 16.76 -3.83 -23.97
C ASN A 548 17.20 -4.01 -25.44
N PRO A 549 16.92 -5.19 -26.04
CA PRO A 549 17.37 -5.51 -27.39
C PRO A 549 16.51 -4.85 -28.47
N GLY A 550 15.23 -4.63 -28.16
CA GLY A 550 14.21 -4.19 -29.09
C GLY A 550 14.27 -2.70 -29.45
N LEU A 551 13.17 -2.26 -30.04
CA LEU A 551 12.95 -0.87 -30.42
C LEU A 551 12.71 -0.03 -29.16
N ILE A 552 13.43 1.09 -29.02
CA ILE A 552 13.07 2.14 -28.06
C ILE A 552 12.25 3.20 -28.83
N PRO A 553 10.91 3.13 -28.83
CA PRO A 553 10.11 3.96 -29.69
C PRO A 553 10.13 5.43 -29.27
N ARG A 554 10.12 6.29 -30.28
CA ARG A 554 9.91 7.73 -30.24
C ARG A 554 8.80 8.03 -31.22
N VAL A 555 7.78 8.74 -30.76
CA VAL A 555 6.73 9.22 -31.65
C VAL A 555 7.21 10.50 -32.30
N VAL A 556 7.21 10.56 -33.62
CA VAL A 556 7.43 11.80 -34.37
C VAL A 556 6.30 12.77 -34.00
N VAL A 557 6.64 13.97 -33.54
CA VAL A 557 5.65 15.01 -33.19
C VAL A 557 5.50 16.00 -34.34
N ASP A 558 4.33 16.64 -34.45
CA ASP A 558 4.06 17.60 -35.52
C ASP A 558 4.89 18.88 -35.36
N ARG A 559 5.67 19.21 -36.40
CA ARG A 559 6.45 20.45 -36.51
C ARG A 559 6.40 21.05 -37.93
N SER A 560 5.37 20.71 -38.72
CA SER A 560 5.10 21.18 -40.10
C SER A 560 6.23 20.91 -41.15
N PRO A 561 6.00 21.11 -42.47
CA PRO A 561 6.39 20.17 -43.55
C PRO A 561 7.89 19.89 -43.66
N GLY A 562 8.28 18.61 -43.74
CA GLY A 562 9.66 18.18 -43.46
C GLY A 562 9.83 17.63 -42.03
N ASN A 563 8.80 16.97 -41.50
CA ASN A 563 8.56 16.78 -40.07
C ASN A 563 9.63 16.00 -39.31
N LEU A 564 10.13 14.88 -39.84
CA LEU A 564 11.41 14.33 -39.40
C LEU A 564 12.08 13.63 -40.58
N VAL A 565 13.24 14.13 -40.97
CA VAL A 565 14.04 13.56 -42.06
C VAL A 565 15.16 12.73 -41.45
N ILE A 566 15.21 11.43 -41.79
CA ILE A 566 16.32 10.53 -41.42
C ILE A 566 16.88 9.93 -42.71
N GLY A 567 18.11 10.32 -43.06
CA GLY A 567 18.68 10.01 -44.37
C GLY A 567 17.82 10.62 -45.48
N ASP A 568 17.43 9.80 -46.45
CA ASP A 568 16.61 10.22 -47.59
C ASP A 568 15.10 10.00 -47.37
N HIS A 569 14.69 9.69 -46.13
CA HIS A 569 13.30 9.36 -45.77
C HIS A 569 12.67 10.44 -44.88
N VAL A 570 11.40 10.75 -45.16
CA VAL A 570 10.58 11.70 -44.38
C VAL A 570 9.52 10.92 -43.60
N PHE A 571 9.47 11.12 -42.28
CA PHE A 571 8.53 10.45 -41.39
C PHE A 571 7.45 11.46 -40.92
N PRO A 572 6.14 11.14 -41.08
CA PRO A 572 5.07 12.01 -40.62
C PRO A 572 4.87 11.94 -39.09
N PRO A 573 4.26 12.98 -38.49
CA PRO A 573 3.85 12.95 -37.08
C PRO A 573 2.96 11.75 -36.76
N GLY A 574 3.09 11.22 -35.55
CA GLY A 574 2.45 9.98 -35.11
C GLY A 574 3.23 8.71 -35.46
N THR A 575 4.27 8.80 -36.31
CA THR A 575 5.10 7.62 -36.62
C THR A 575 5.96 7.24 -35.42
N GLU A 576 5.91 5.99 -35.00
CA GLU A 576 6.89 5.44 -34.06
C GLU A 576 8.17 5.07 -34.80
N ILE A 577 9.26 5.71 -34.38
CA ILE A 577 10.61 5.42 -34.85
C ILE A 577 11.49 5.05 -33.68
N GLY A 578 12.50 4.23 -33.90
CA GLY A 578 13.46 3.90 -32.87
C GLY A 578 14.63 3.14 -33.47
N VAL A 579 15.64 2.91 -32.65
CA VAL A 579 16.78 2.09 -33.03
C VAL A 579 16.71 0.80 -32.23
N CYS A 580 16.74 -0.33 -32.93
CA CYS A 580 16.87 -1.64 -32.32
C CYS A 580 18.34 -1.85 -31.94
N ASN A 581 18.63 -1.89 -30.63
CA ASN A 581 20.02 -1.96 -30.14
C ASN A 581 20.70 -3.24 -30.61
N ILE A 582 20.03 -4.40 -30.51
CA ILE A 582 20.65 -5.67 -30.88
C ILE A 582 21.00 -5.72 -32.37
N SER A 583 20.16 -5.14 -33.23
CA SER A 583 20.42 -5.04 -34.67
C SER A 583 21.62 -4.15 -34.98
N LEU A 584 21.80 -3.06 -34.23
CA LEU A 584 22.94 -2.16 -34.39
C LEU A 584 24.24 -2.82 -33.88
N HIS A 585 24.16 -3.47 -32.71
CA HIS A 585 25.31 -4.05 -32.01
C HIS A 585 25.81 -5.35 -32.64
N LEU A 586 24.96 -6.08 -33.36
CA LEU A 586 25.31 -7.29 -34.11
C LEU A 586 25.63 -7.04 -35.60
N ASN A 587 25.70 -5.79 -36.04
CA ASN A 587 25.94 -5.45 -37.43
C ASN A 587 27.44 -5.53 -37.79
N SER A 588 27.79 -6.36 -38.77
CA SER A 588 29.17 -6.54 -39.25
C SER A 588 29.79 -5.29 -39.89
N LYS A 589 28.97 -4.30 -40.27
CA LYS A 589 29.46 -2.98 -40.69
C LYS A 589 30.15 -2.24 -39.53
N TYR A 590 29.78 -2.52 -38.29
CA TYR A 590 30.24 -1.77 -37.10
C TYR A 590 31.16 -2.59 -36.20
N PHE A 591 31.04 -3.92 -36.18
CA PHE A 591 31.81 -4.81 -35.30
C PHE A 591 32.30 -6.05 -36.05
N ASP A 592 33.57 -6.43 -35.87
CA ASP A 592 34.10 -7.69 -36.42
C ASP A 592 33.58 -8.89 -35.63
N ASN A 593 33.30 -10.02 -36.28
CA ASN A 593 32.78 -11.23 -35.63
C ASN A 593 31.64 -10.91 -34.62
N PRO A 594 30.58 -10.18 -35.04
CA PRO A 594 29.66 -9.54 -34.10
C PRO A 594 28.88 -10.51 -33.20
N LYS A 595 28.77 -11.79 -33.61
CA LYS A 595 28.08 -12.84 -32.85
C LYS A 595 28.98 -13.57 -31.85
N SER A 596 30.27 -13.26 -31.81
CA SER A 596 31.23 -13.86 -30.89
C SER A 596 31.47 -12.96 -29.68
N PHE A 597 31.52 -13.55 -28.49
CA PHE A 597 31.87 -12.83 -27.25
C PHE A 597 33.38 -12.64 -27.17
N GLN A 598 33.87 -11.45 -27.53
CA GLN A 598 35.31 -11.12 -27.56
C GLN A 598 35.58 -9.79 -26.84
N PRO A 599 35.75 -9.82 -25.50
CA PRO A 599 36.06 -8.62 -24.71
C PRO A 599 37.29 -7.85 -25.22
N GLU A 600 38.27 -8.53 -25.83
CA GLU A 600 39.48 -7.92 -26.40
C GLU A 600 39.20 -6.77 -27.35
N ARG A 601 38.00 -6.71 -27.94
CA ARG A 601 37.53 -5.62 -28.80
C ARG A 601 37.50 -4.25 -28.10
N TRP A 602 37.36 -4.22 -26.78
CA TRP A 602 37.21 -2.99 -26.00
C TRP A 602 38.54 -2.46 -25.45
N LEU A 603 39.63 -3.22 -25.63
CA LEU A 603 40.98 -2.84 -25.20
C LEU A 603 41.61 -1.84 -26.19
N GLN A 604 42.55 -1.03 -25.70
CA GLN A 604 43.17 0.05 -26.47
C GLN A 604 43.94 -0.43 -27.70
N ASP A 605 44.65 -1.56 -27.60
CA ASP A 605 45.49 -2.12 -28.68
C ASP A 605 44.80 -3.23 -29.48
N SER A 606 43.45 -3.20 -29.53
CA SER A 606 42.68 -4.23 -30.22
C SER A 606 42.84 -4.13 -31.73
N ALA A 607 43.10 -5.28 -32.38
CA ALA A 607 43.04 -5.40 -33.83
C ALA A 607 41.60 -5.56 -34.35
N LEU A 608 40.61 -5.74 -33.46
CA LEU A 608 39.21 -5.94 -33.82
C LEU A 608 38.51 -4.61 -34.06
N LYS A 609 37.72 -4.53 -35.13
CA LYS A 609 36.86 -3.37 -35.38
C LYS A 609 35.80 -3.23 -34.28
N CYS A 610 35.78 -2.04 -33.69
CA CYS A 610 34.85 -1.64 -32.63
C CYS A 610 34.33 -0.23 -32.86
N ASN A 611 33.17 -0.07 -33.51
CA ASN A 611 32.57 1.25 -33.65
C ASN A 611 31.82 1.63 -32.35
N LYS A 612 32.52 2.35 -31.45
CA LYS A 612 31.96 2.83 -30.18
C LYS A 612 30.75 3.76 -30.35
N THR A 613 30.58 4.42 -31.50
CA THR A 613 29.39 5.27 -31.76
C THR A 613 28.14 4.45 -32.09
N ALA A 614 28.31 3.23 -32.60
CA ALA A 614 27.23 2.28 -32.82
C ALA A 614 26.88 1.49 -31.55
N PHE A 615 27.63 1.70 -30.45
CA PHE A 615 27.39 1.07 -29.16
C PHE A 615 26.59 2.02 -28.26
N SER A 616 25.33 1.66 -28.02
CA SER A 616 24.35 2.52 -27.35
C SER A 616 23.46 1.78 -26.33
N PRO A 617 24.01 0.92 -25.45
CA PRO A 617 23.20 0.13 -24.52
C PRO A 617 22.40 0.98 -23.52
N PHE A 618 22.82 2.23 -23.31
CA PHE A 618 22.18 3.21 -22.43
C PHE A 618 21.46 4.33 -23.19
N SER A 619 21.22 4.17 -24.51
CA SER A 619 20.72 5.25 -25.38
C SER A 619 21.62 6.51 -25.40
N LEU A 620 21.24 7.50 -26.22
CA LEU A 620 21.96 8.76 -26.38
C LEU A 620 21.03 9.97 -26.20
N GLY A 621 21.62 11.13 -25.93
CA GLY A 621 20.92 12.41 -25.86
C GLY A 621 20.12 12.64 -24.57
N PRO A 622 19.14 13.56 -24.58
CA PRO A 622 18.39 13.98 -23.38
C PRO A 622 17.58 12.87 -22.70
N ARG A 623 17.43 11.71 -23.35
CA ARG A 623 16.73 10.53 -22.84
C ARG A 623 17.67 9.34 -22.66
N ALA A 624 18.98 9.59 -22.57
CA ALA A 624 19.95 8.57 -22.16
C ALA A 624 19.60 8.05 -20.76
N CYS A 625 19.93 6.80 -20.49
CA CYS A 625 19.62 6.13 -19.23
C CYS A 625 20.23 6.90 -18.04
N LEU A 626 19.36 7.35 -17.13
CA LEU A 626 19.75 8.05 -15.91
C LEU A 626 20.56 7.13 -14.98
N GLY A 627 20.23 5.84 -14.96
CA GLY A 627 20.87 4.82 -14.12
C GLY A 627 22.22 4.29 -14.64
N ARG A 628 22.76 4.80 -15.75
CA ARG A 628 23.97 4.26 -16.39
C ARG A 628 25.14 4.06 -15.42
N ASN A 629 25.45 5.09 -14.62
CA ASN A 629 26.58 5.03 -13.70
C ASN A 629 26.37 4.01 -12.58
N MET A 630 25.13 3.88 -12.10
CA MET A 630 24.75 2.88 -11.09
C MET A 630 24.84 1.47 -11.66
N ALA A 631 24.34 1.25 -12.88
CA ALA A 631 24.41 -0.05 -13.56
C ALA A 631 25.86 -0.53 -13.74
N TYR A 632 26.77 0.35 -14.22
CA TYR A 632 28.19 -0.02 -14.31
C TYR A 632 28.79 -0.35 -12.94
N MET A 633 28.45 0.41 -11.90
CA MET A 633 28.92 0.14 -10.54
C MET A 633 28.45 -1.20 -10.00
N GLU A 634 27.15 -1.51 -10.12
CA GLU A 634 26.57 -2.78 -9.71
C GLU A 634 27.19 -3.95 -10.48
N MET A 635 27.31 -3.84 -11.80
CA MET A 635 27.90 -4.90 -12.63
C MET A 635 29.37 -5.15 -12.31
N SER A 636 30.18 -4.08 -12.19
CA SER A 636 31.60 -4.20 -11.87
C SER A 636 31.82 -4.83 -10.49
N LEU A 637 31.12 -4.34 -9.46
CA LEU A 637 31.24 -4.89 -8.11
C LEU A 637 30.79 -6.36 -8.07
N THR A 638 29.65 -6.67 -8.67
CA THR A 638 29.09 -8.02 -8.65
C THR A 638 30.02 -9.00 -9.35
N LEU A 639 30.46 -8.72 -10.58
CA LEU A 639 31.34 -9.62 -11.32
C LEU A 639 32.68 -9.80 -10.62
N ALA A 640 33.30 -8.72 -10.13
CA ALA A 640 34.57 -8.79 -9.41
C ALA A 640 34.45 -9.66 -8.15
N LEU A 641 33.42 -9.42 -7.32
CA LEU A 641 33.19 -10.21 -6.11
C LEU A 641 32.89 -11.68 -6.42
N LEU A 642 32.11 -11.95 -7.47
CA LEU A 642 31.79 -13.31 -7.90
C LEU A 642 33.05 -14.08 -8.31
N VAL A 643 33.88 -13.52 -9.22
CA VAL A 643 35.07 -14.23 -9.70
C VAL A 643 36.18 -14.31 -8.65
N TYR A 644 36.18 -13.40 -7.68
CA TYR A 644 37.13 -13.40 -6.58
C TYR A 644 36.81 -14.45 -5.51
N GLN A 645 35.53 -14.63 -5.18
CA GLN A 645 35.11 -15.49 -4.08
C GLN A 645 34.61 -16.88 -4.51
N LEU A 646 34.15 -17.01 -5.75
CA LEU A 646 33.41 -18.18 -6.22
C LEU A 646 33.98 -18.73 -7.52
N LYS A 647 33.97 -20.06 -7.61
CA LYS A 647 34.17 -20.81 -8.84
C LYS A 647 32.81 -21.21 -9.40
N LEU A 648 32.53 -20.73 -10.61
CA LEU A 648 31.28 -20.96 -11.32
C LEU A 648 31.47 -21.99 -12.44
N SER A 649 30.51 -22.89 -12.61
CA SER A 649 30.45 -23.82 -13.76
C SER A 649 29.01 -24.11 -14.14
N PHE A 650 28.74 -24.46 -15.40
CA PHE A 650 27.42 -24.97 -15.77
C PHE A 650 27.10 -26.27 -15.04
N THR A 651 25.83 -26.46 -14.66
CA THR A 651 25.36 -27.74 -14.11
C THR A 651 25.34 -28.83 -15.17
N ASN A 652 25.06 -28.47 -16.43
CA ASN A 652 25.15 -29.36 -17.59
C ASN A 652 25.76 -28.60 -18.78
N PRO A 653 27.10 -28.57 -18.90
CA PRO A 653 27.79 -27.79 -19.94
C PRO A 653 27.39 -28.18 -21.36
N GLU A 654 27.24 -29.46 -21.65
CA GLU A 654 26.89 -29.95 -22.99
C GLU A 654 25.54 -29.42 -23.46
N LYS A 655 24.54 -29.48 -22.57
CA LYS A 655 23.19 -28.98 -22.85
C LYS A 655 23.20 -27.46 -23.03
N GLU A 656 23.82 -26.72 -22.13
CA GLU A 656 23.85 -25.25 -22.19
C GLU A 656 24.53 -24.75 -23.46
N LEU A 657 25.63 -25.39 -23.89
CA LEU A 657 26.32 -25.05 -25.13
C LEU A 657 25.52 -25.45 -26.38
N GLN A 658 24.74 -26.52 -26.32
CA GLN A 658 23.86 -26.96 -27.41
C GLN A 658 22.64 -26.04 -27.56
N ASP A 659 21.99 -25.70 -26.44
CA ASP A 659 20.81 -24.83 -26.41
C ASP A 659 21.17 -23.38 -26.77
N GLY A 660 22.41 -22.97 -26.49
CA GLY A 660 22.86 -21.60 -26.67
C GLY A 660 22.23 -20.64 -25.66
N PHE A 661 22.32 -19.34 -25.95
CA PHE A 661 21.69 -18.31 -25.13
C PHE A 661 20.98 -17.30 -26.01
N ASP A 662 19.72 -17.61 -26.32
CA ASP A 662 18.82 -16.70 -27.02
C ASP A 662 17.97 -15.94 -26.00
N VAL A 663 17.56 -14.73 -26.38
CA VAL A 663 16.77 -13.82 -25.53
C VAL A 663 15.50 -13.44 -26.28
N GLU A 664 14.37 -13.45 -25.58
CA GLU A 664 13.09 -13.06 -26.16
C GLU A 664 12.83 -11.58 -25.87
N ASP A 665 12.45 -10.82 -26.91
CA ASP A 665 12.19 -9.38 -26.80
C ASP A 665 10.82 -9.13 -26.16
N ALA A 666 10.84 -8.64 -24.92
CA ALA A 666 9.64 -8.24 -24.17
C ALA A 666 9.83 -6.85 -23.52
N PHE A 667 10.41 -5.89 -24.26
CA PHE A 667 10.88 -4.56 -23.80
C PHE A 667 12.11 -4.60 -22.89
N VAL A 668 12.13 -5.50 -21.90
CA VAL A 668 13.38 -6.07 -21.35
C VAL A 668 13.46 -7.54 -21.71
N ALA A 669 14.65 -7.96 -22.11
CA ALA A 669 14.92 -9.31 -22.55
C ALA A 669 14.50 -10.35 -21.50
N LEU A 670 13.63 -11.28 -21.91
CA LEU A 670 13.36 -12.47 -21.10
C LEU A 670 14.55 -13.42 -21.24
N LYS A 671 15.21 -13.67 -20.11
CA LYS A 671 16.39 -14.54 -20.03
C LYS A 671 15.98 -16.00 -19.79
N PRO A 672 16.58 -16.97 -20.48
CA PRO A 672 16.39 -18.38 -20.16
C PRO A 672 16.99 -18.69 -18.78
N LYS A 673 16.49 -19.75 -18.12
CA LYS A 673 16.99 -20.19 -16.82
C LYS A 673 18.37 -20.86 -17.00
N VAL A 674 19.43 -20.20 -16.56
CA VAL A 674 20.78 -20.79 -16.51
C VAL A 674 20.99 -21.51 -15.18
N ARG A 675 21.40 -22.78 -15.22
CA ARG A 675 21.72 -23.53 -13.99
C ARG A 675 23.22 -23.54 -13.76
N VAL A 676 23.67 -22.70 -12.82
CA VAL A 676 25.09 -22.60 -12.43
C VAL A 676 25.35 -23.36 -11.13
N GLN A 677 26.41 -24.18 -11.12
CA GLN A 677 26.99 -24.73 -9.91
C GLN A 677 28.00 -23.74 -9.33
N VAL A 678 27.92 -23.53 -8.01
CA VAL A 678 28.76 -22.58 -7.28
C VAL A 678 29.60 -23.33 -6.26
N ALA A 679 30.91 -23.12 -6.29
CA ALA A 679 31.84 -23.56 -5.26
C ALA A 679 32.60 -22.37 -4.69
N LYS A 680 32.94 -22.40 -3.41
CA LYS A 680 33.81 -21.38 -2.80
C LYS A 680 35.26 -21.59 -3.29
N VAL A 681 35.93 -20.50 -3.65
CA VAL A 681 37.36 -20.50 -4.07
C VAL A 681 38.26 -20.81 -2.89
#